data_AF-A0A930AF50-F1
#
_entry.id   AF-A0A930AF50-F1
#
_cell.length_a   1.000
_cell.length_b   1.000
_cell.length_c   1.000
_cell.angle_alpha   90.00
_cell.angle_beta   90.00
_cell.angle_gamma   90.00
#
_symmetry.space_group_name_H-M   'P 1'
#
loop_
_entity.id
_entity.type
_entity.pdbx_description
1 polymer ?
#
loop_
_entity_poly.entity_id
_entity_poly.type
_entity_poly.pdbx_seq_one_letter_code
_entity_poly.pdbx_strand_id
1 'polypeptide(L)'
;MSSKFEILMNQLGISDQLKQDPALVDASIERVVVHKISKVWEFHFVFSNILPIEIFLELKKGLSEEFSKTGNKAVFEIKVLSQEFSNELLQAYYREAFSEGPCASQGFKSLYQNLQVRAEGNQLFIEGSEAIDKEHFKKNHLPNLAKQLEKFGFPAFVCQIEKNDALTQEQEEAFHTENEQIVQAANEEALRAMEQLEQMAPPPVEEKPTFDFQSKKAAAKPKLDKAEVTQMIDVTTEENRLVFEGVVFDVEHKVTRTGRVLINFKMTDYSSSFSMQKWVKNEEEAQKFDLIKKNSWLRVRGNVEMNNFTRDLTMNVQDVQEVVHYEQKDLMPEGERRVEFHAHTNMSTMDALPEVEKIVETAAKWGHKAVAITDHGNVQSFPHGYKAAKKAGIQLIYGMEANIVEDRVPIVYNEVEMDLSEATYVVFDVETTGLSAIYNDLIQVAASKMYKGNVIAEFDEFINPGHPLSAFTTELTGITDDHVKNAKPLEQVLQEFQEFCKDTVLVAHNATFDVGFMNANYERHGLPKISQPVIDTLEFARNLYPEYKRHGLGPLTKRFGVALEHHHMANYDAEATGRLLFIFIKEVAEKHGVTDLARLNIDLISSDSYKKARIKHATIYVKNQVGLKNIFKLVSLSNTKYFEGVPRIPRTVLDAHREGLILGSACSEGEVFDAVVSQGVDAAVEVAKYYDFIE
;
A
#
# COMPACT_ATOMS: atom_id res chain seq x y z
N MET A 1 -2.60 21.92 -50.57
CA MET A 1 -1.72 20.94 -49.90
C MET A 1 -2.49 20.42 -48.73
N SER A 2 -2.77 19.12 -48.67
CA SER A 2 -3.52 18.55 -47.55
C SER A 2 -2.76 18.74 -46.25
N SER A 3 -3.47 19.08 -45.18
CA SER A 3 -2.86 19.21 -43.85
C SER A 3 -2.32 17.85 -43.39
N LYS A 4 -1.31 17.82 -42.50
CA LYS A 4 -0.82 16.56 -41.92
C LYS A 4 -1.94 15.75 -41.25
N PHE A 5 -2.92 16.46 -40.69
CA PHE A 5 -4.10 15.87 -40.09
C PHE A 5 -5.00 15.21 -41.14
N GLU A 6 -5.31 15.88 -42.26
CA GLU A 6 -6.09 15.29 -43.36
C GLU A 6 -5.44 14.02 -43.94
N ILE A 7 -4.11 14.00 -44.05
CA ILE A 7 -3.37 12.81 -44.51
C ILE A 7 -3.60 11.65 -43.54
N LEU A 8 -3.49 11.88 -42.24
CA LEU A 8 -3.75 10.88 -41.21
C LEU A 8 -5.20 10.40 -41.27
N MET A 9 -6.18 11.31 -41.32
CA MET A 9 -7.61 10.95 -41.38
C MET A 9 -7.96 10.08 -42.59
N ASN A 10 -7.31 10.33 -43.74
CA ASN A 10 -7.46 9.48 -44.92
C ASN A 10 -6.82 8.10 -44.73
N GLN A 11 -5.67 8.03 -44.04
CA GLN A 11 -5.01 6.77 -43.72
C GLN A 11 -5.81 5.92 -42.73
N LEU A 12 -6.45 6.56 -41.74
CA LEU A 12 -7.27 5.89 -40.73
C LEU A 12 -8.60 5.34 -41.30
N GLY A 13 -8.96 5.69 -42.53
CA GLY A 13 -10.22 5.24 -43.15
C GLY A 13 -11.47 5.86 -42.54
N ILE A 14 -11.35 7.00 -41.85
CA ILE A 14 -12.48 7.70 -41.23
C ILE A 14 -13.45 8.17 -42.32
N SER A 15 -14.76 8.06 -42.08
CA SER A 15 -15.78 8.36 -43.07
C SER A 15 -15.77 9.83 -43.49
N ASP A 16 -16.11 10.11 -44.75
CA ASP A 16 -16.14 11.48 -45.27
C ASP A 16 -17.23 12.35 -44.61
N GLN A 17 -18.26 11.72 -44.02
CA GLN A 17 -19.25 12.40 -43.19
C GLN A 17 -18.64 12.92 -41.88
N LEU A 18 -17.83 12.11 -41.20
CA LEU A 18 -17.16 12.51 -39.96
C LEU A 18 -16.06 13.56 -40.22
N LYS A 19 -15.34 13.47 -41.34
CA LYS A 19 -14.32 14.47 -41.71
C LYS A 19 -14.88 15.88 -41.95
N GLN A 20 -16.17 16.00 -42.25
CA GLN A 20 -16.87 17.27 -42.44
C GLN A 20 -17.49 17.81 -41.15
N ASP A 21 -17.31 17.10 -40.02
CA ASP A 21 -17.81 17.55 -38.73
C ASP A 21 -17.10 18.86 -38.31
N PRO A 22 -17.86 19.87 -37.84
CA PRO A 22 -17.30 21.13 -37.36
C PRO A 22 -16.17 20.98 -36.33
N ALA A 23 -16.18 19.92 -35.52
CA ALA A 23 -15.15 19.65 -34.51
C ALA A 23 -13.77 19.32 -35.13
N LEU A 24 -13.72 18.94 -36.41
CA LEU A 24 -12.50 18.53 -37.12
C LEU A 24 -11.99 19.56 -38.14
N VAL A 25 -12.71 20.67 -38.36
CA VAL A 25 -12.38 21.67 -39.40
C VAL A 25 -11.03 22.34 -39.16
N ASP A 26 -10.73 22.69 -37.90
CA ASP A 26 -9.46 23.33 -37.51
C ASP A 26 -8.49 22.35 -36.85
N ALA A 27 -8.74 21.04 -36.96
CA ALA A 27 -7.92 20.03 -36.33
C ALA A 27 -6.51 19.99 -36.93
N SER A 28 -5.50 19.91 -36.07
CA SER A 28 -4.10 19.85 -36.49
C SER A 28 -3.28 18.89 -35.65
N ILE A 29 -2.15 18.46 -36.20
CA ILE A 29 -1.14 17.67 -35.49
C ILE A 29 -0.02 18.64 -35.11
N GLU A 30 0.13 18.92 -33.83
CA GLU A 30 1.21 19.77 -33.31
C GLU A 30 2.56 19.10 -33.53
N ARG A 31 2.66 17.82 -33.13
CA ARG A 31 3.85 16.99 -33.36
C ARG A 31 3.50 15.51 -33.27
N VAL A 32 4.41 14.68 -33.79
CA VAL A 32 4.39 13.21 -33.64
C VAL A 32 5.74 12.78 -33.09
N VAL A 33 5.73 12.08 -31.96
CA VAL A 33 6.92 11.51 -31.32
C VAL A 33 6.98 10.02 -31.64
N VAL A 34 8.12 9.54 -32.16
CA VAL A 34 8.30 8.14 -32.56
C VAL A 34 9.32 7.47 -31.67
N HIS A 35 8.84 6.59 -30.80
CA HIS A 35 9.66 5.80 -29.88
C HIS A 35 10.12 4.51 -30.57
N LYS A 36 11.28 4.56 -31.23
CA LYS A 36 11.79 3.46 -32.07
C LYS A 36 11.99 2.14 -31.34
N ILE A 37 12.36 2.17 -30.06
CA ILE A 37 12.65 0.96 -29.26
C ILE A 37 11.35 0.30 -28.78
N SER A 38 10.43 1.08 -28.21
CA SER A 38 9.14 0.57 -27.71
C SER A 38 8.09 0.40 -28.81
N LYS A 39 8.40 0.78 -30.05
CA LYS A 39 7.48 0.75 -31.21
C LYS A 39 6.20 1.55 -30.97
N VAL A 40 6.30 2.68 -30.27
CA VAL A 40 5.17 3.56 -29.95
C VAL A 40 5.22 4.83 -30.80
N TRP A 41 4.10 5.19 -31.40
CA TRP A 41 3.88 6.47 -32.06
C TRP A 41 2.93 7.30 -31.20
N GLU A 42 3.39 8.47 -30.78
CA GLU A 42 2.66 9.37 -29.91
C GLU A 42 2.27 10.62 -30.69
N PHE A 43 0.96 10.82 -30.85
CA PHE A 43 0.38 11.94 -31.59
C PHE A 43 -0.08 13.02 -30.63
N HIS A 44 0.29 14.27 -30.87
CA HIS A 44 -0.27 15.41 -30.13
C HIS A 44 -1.22 16.17 -31.06
N PHE A 45 -2.51 16.03 -30.80
CA PHE A 45 -3.58 16.66 -31.57
C PHE A 45 -4.01 17.99 -30.96
N VAL A 46 -4.39 18.93 -31.81
CA VAL A 46 -5.02 20.19 -31.41
C VAL A 46 -6.39 20.28 -32.07
N PHE A 47 -7.44 20.44 -31.27
CA PHE A 47 -8.82 20.64 -31.72
C PHE A 47 -9.39 21.98 -31.22
N SER A 48 -10.38 22.53 -31.92
CA SER A 48 -11.02 23.77 -31.49
C SER A 48 -11.85 23.59 -30.21
N ASN A 49 -12.57 22.46 -30.10
CA ASN A 49 -13.42 22.12 -28.96
C ASN A 49 -13.15 20.68 -28.51
N ILE A 50 -13.69 20.30 -27.34
CA ILE A 50 -13.73 18.90 -26.91
C ILE A 50 -14.49 18.07 -27.96
N LEU A 51 -13.87 16.98 -28.42
CA LEU A 51 -14.42 16.18 -29.50
C LEU A 51 -15.77 15.54 -29.09
N PRO A 52 -16.76 15.45 -29.98
CA PRO A 52 -17.86 14.52 -29.82
C PRO A 52 -17.34 13.09 -29.56
N ILE A 53 -17.96 12.37 -28.62
CA ILE A 53 -17.48 11.05 -28.18
C ILE A 53 -17.38 10.04 -29.34
N GLU A 54 -18.29 10.11 -30.30
CA GLU A 54 -18.29 9.24 -31.49
C GLU A 54 -17.04 9.46 -32.35
N ILE A 55 -16.62 10.72 -32.53
CA ILE A 55 -15.41 11.07 -33.28
C ILE A 55 -14.16 10.61 -32.54
N PHE A 56 -14.13 10.80 -31.22
CA PHE A 56 -13.02 10.33 -30.39
C PHE A 56 -12.85 8.82 -30.45
N LEU A 57 -13.94 8.05 -30.32
CA LEU A 57 -13.90 6.59 -30.39
C LEU A 57 -13.44 6.11 -31.77
N GLU A 58 -13.90 6.74 -32.85
CA GLU A 58 -13.49 6.38 -34.21
C GLU A 58 -12.01 6.73 -34.46
N LEU A 59 -11.54 7.89 -33.97
CA LEU A 59 -10.12 8.28 -34.03
C LEU A 59 -9.23 7.29 -33.27
N LYS A 60 -9.63 6.94 -32.04
CA LYS A 60 -8.93 5.97 -31.18
C LYS A 60 -8.86 4.59 -31.84
N LYS A 61 -9.99 4.10 -32.35
CA LYS A 61 -10.08 2.82 -33.06
C LYS A 61 -9.22 2.83 -34.31
N GLY A 62 -9.36 3.84 -35.17
CA GLY A 62 -8.59 3.98 -36.41
C GLY A 62 -7.08 3.97 -36.15
N LEU A 63 -6.60 4.76 -35.18
CA LEU A 63 -5.18 4.79 -34.80
C LEU A 63 -4.68 3.42 -34.32
N SER A 64 -5.47 2.72 -33.51
CA SER A 64 -5.12 1.39 -33.02
C SER A 64 -5.04 0.36 -34.16
N GLU A 65 -6.05 0.32 -35.03
CA GLU A 65 -6.14 -0.64 -36.14
C GLU A 65 -5.07 -0.39 -37.22
N GLU A 66 -4.77 0.86 -37.55
CA GLU A 66 -3.82 1.19 -38.61
C GLU A 66 -2.37 0.95 -38.18
N PHE A 67 -1.98 1.34 -36.96
CA PHE A 67 -0.60 1.21 -36.51
C PHE A 67 -0.27 -0.22 -36.08
N SER A 68 -1.24 -0.99 -35.58
CA SER A 68 -1.05 -2.41 -35.23
C SER A 68 -0.67 -3.29 -36.43
N LYS A 69 -1.10 -2.95 -37.66
CA LYS A 69 -0.69 -3.63 -38.90
C LYS A 69 0.83 -3.68 -39.11
N THR A 70 1.55 -2.71 -38.56
CA THR A 70 3.00 -2.60 -38.66
C THR A 70 3.73 -3.05 -37.39
N GLY A 71 3.00 -3.60 -36.41
CA GLY A 71 3.51 -3.96 -35.10
C GLY A 71 3.87 -2.75 -34.22
N ASN A 72 3.33 -1.56 -34.54
CA ASN A 72 3.47 -0.36 -33.74
C ASN A 72 2.20 -0.11 -32.91
N LYS A 73 2.35 0.54 -31.76
CA LYS A 73 1.23 1.04 -30.95
C LYS A 73 1.08 2.54 -31.15
N ALA A 74 -0.13 3.01 -31.44
CA ALA A 74 -0.43 4.44 -31.44
C ALA A 74 -1.00 4.86 -30.08
N VAL A 75 -0.51 5.98 -29.55
CA VAL A 75 -1.08 6.70 -28.40
C VAL A 75 -1.21 8.16 -28.78
N PHE A 76 -2.08 8.90 -28.10
CA PHE A 76 -2.25 10.31 -28.40
C PHE A 76 -2.63 11.15 -27.20
N GLU A 77 -2.28 12.43 -27.28
CA GLU A 77 -2.70 13.48 -26.36
C GLU A 77 -3.54 14.51 -27.13
N ILE A 78 -4.55 15.04 -26.45
CA ILE A 78 -5.45 16.04 -27.01
C ILE A 78 -5.25 17.38 -26.30
N LYS A 79 -5.03 18.42 -27.09
CA LYS A 79 -5.13 19.80 -26.66
C LYS A 79 -6.36 20.43 -27.31
N VAL A 80 -7.19 21.11 -26.53
CA VAL A 80 -8.34 21.85 -27.05
C VAL A 80 -8.12 23.36 -26.87
N LEU A 81 -8.62 24.15 -27.80
CA LEU A 81 -8.56 25.62 -27.71
C LEU A 81 -9.69 26.19 -26.85
N SER A 82 -10.86 25.57 -26.89
CA SER A 82 -12.02 25.85 -26.05
C SER A 82 -12.39 24.62 -25.22
N GLN A 83 -12.58 24.83 -23.92
CA GLN A 83 -13.01 23.79 -22.96
C GLN A 83 -14.51 23.89 -22.65
N GLU A 84 -15.32 24.44 -23.57
CA GLU A 84 -16.77 24.40 -23.44
C GLU A 84 -17.31 22.99 -23.76
N PHE A 85 -18.18 22.47 -22.90
CA PHE A 85 -18.81 21.15 -23.05
C PHE A 85 -20.24 21.14 -22.50
N SER A 86 -21.04 20.16 -22.92
CA SER A 86 -22.34 19.87 -22.31
C SER A 86 -22.21 18.75 -21.26
N ASN A 87 -23.16 18.67 -20.33
CA ASN A 87 -23.18 17.59 -19.33
C ASN A 87 -23.35 16.21 -19.97
N GLU A 88 -24.06 16.10 -21.10
CA GLU A 88 -24.20 14.85 -21.84
C GLU A 88 -22.85 14.38 -22.41
N LEU A 89 -22.04 15.32 -22.91
CA LEU A 89 -20.70 15.02 -23.41
C LEU A 89 -19.78 14.59 -22.27
N LEU A 90 -19.80 15.31 -21.15
CA LEU A 90 -19.07 14.95 -19.93
C LEU A 90 -19.45 13.54 -19.46
N GLN A 91 -20.74 13.21 -19.40
CA GLN A 91 -21.23 11.90 -18.97
C GLN A 91 -20.76 10.77 -19.90
N ALA A 92 -20.68 11.02 -21.20
CA ALA A 92 -20.17 10.04 -22.17
C ALA A 92 -18.67 9.78 -21.99
N TYR A 93 -17.86 10.84 -21.87
CA TYR A 93 -16.42 10.72 -21.60
C TYR A 93 -16.11 10.16 -20.22
N TYR A 94 -16.94 10.45 -19.22
CA TYR A 94 -16.84 9.85 -17.90
C TYR A 94 -16.94 8.33 -17.98
N ARG A 95 -17.92 7.79 -18.72
CA ARG A 95 -18.04 6.34 -18.94
C ARG A 95 -16.86 5.74 -19.68
N GLU A 96 -16.35 6.47 -20.68
CA GLU A 96 -15.18 6.06 -21.48
C GLU A 96 -13.88 6.12 -20.67
N ALA A 97 -13.77 6.97 -19.65
CA ALA A 97 -12.58 7.08 -18.81
C ALA A 97 -12.19 5.74 -18.15
N PHE A 98 -13.15 4.83 -17.95
CA PHE A 98 -12.95 3.50 -17.35
C PHE A 98 -12.64 2.40 -18.37
N SER A 99 -12.48 2.73 -19.66
CA SER A 99 -12.17 1.74 -20.70
C SER A 99 -10.69 1.33 -20.70
N GLU A 100 -9.80 2.21 -20.23
CA GLU A 100 -8.34 2.00 -20.26
C GLU A 100 -7.60 2.74 -19.14
N GLY A 101 -6.33 2.37 -18.92
CA GLY A 101 -5.46 3.06 -17.97
C GLY A 101 -5.78 2.79 -16.49
N PRO A 102 -5.37 3.70 -15.57
CA PRO A 102 -5.50 3.50 -14.13
C PRO A 102 -6.97 3.46 -13.64
N CYS A 103 -7.91 3.92 -14.47
CA CYS A 103 -9.35 3.87 -14.17
C CYS A 103 -9.98 2.50 -14.48
N ALA A 104 -9.31 1.64 -15.27
CA ALA A 104 -9.87 0.37 -15.74
C ALA A 104 -9.86 -0.76 -14.69
N SER A 105 -9.32 -0.52 -13.49
CA SER A 105 -9.33 -1.52 -12.41
C SER A 105 -10.75 -1.98 -12.09
N GLN A 106 -10.95 -3.30 -11.95
CA GLN A 106 -12.29 -3.90 -11.85
C GLN A 106 -13.14 -3.30 -10.72
N GLY A 107 -12.55 -3.10 -9.54
CA GLY A 107 -13.26 -2.54 -8.38
C GLY A 107 -13.62 -1.05 -8.53
N PHE A 108 -12.78 -0.25 -9.16
CA PHE A 108 -13.10 1.16 -9.42
C PHE A 108 -14.16 1.30 -10.51
N LYS A 109 -14.01 0.52 -11.59
CA LYS A 109 -14.96 0.49 -12.70
C LYS A 109 -16.36 0.04 -12.26
N SER A 110 -16.47 -1.04 -11.48
CA SER A 110 -17.77 -1.57 -11.05
C SER A 110 -18.54 -0.59 -10.17
N LEU A 111 -17.84 0.20 -9.35
CA LEU A 111 -18.46 1.14 -8.42
C LEU A 111 -18.77 2.51 -9.04
N TYR A 112 -17.94 2.99 -9.97
CA TYR A 112 -18.01 4.38 -10.43
C TYR A 112 -18.52 4.57 -11.86
N GLN A 113 -18.32 3.61 -12.78
CA GLN A 113 -18.54 3.84 -14.22
C GLN A 113 -19.98 4.28 -14.56
N ASN A 114 -20.97 3.79 -13.83
CA ASN A 114 -22.38 4.03 -14.11
C ASN A 114 -22.99 5.19 -13.31
N LEU A 115 -22.18 5.90 -12.52
CA LEU A 115 -22.66 7.05 -11.74
C LEU A 115 -22.92 8.27 -12.62
N GLN A 116 -23.85 9.11 -12.16
CA GLN A 116 -24.13 10.38 -12.81
C GLN A 116 -23.10 11.42 -12.37
N VAL A 117 -22.68 12.26 -13.32
CA VAL A 117 -21.71 13.32 -13.06
C VAL A 117 -22.19 14.67 -13.58
N ARG A 118 -21.83 15.71 -12.84
CA ARG A 118 -22.07 17.11 -13.22
C ARG A 118 -20.84 17.94 -12.91
N ALA A 119 -20.56 18.95 -13.73
CA ALA A 119 -19.45 19.87 -13.48
C ALA A 119 -19.99 21.26 -13.07
N GLU A 120 -19.39 21.86 -12.04
CA GLU A 120 -19.57 23.27 -11.71
C GLU A 120 -18.20 23.93 -11.55
N GLY A 121 -17.83 24.78 -12.52
CA GLY A 121 -16.48 25.35 -12.58
C GLY A 121 -15.42 24.25 -12.69
N ASN A 122 -14.47 24.23 -11.76
CA ASN A 122 -13.41 23.22 -11.69
C ASN A 122 -13.76 22.03 -10.78
N GLN A 123 -15.01 21.88 -10.34
CA GLN A 123 -15.45 20.76 -9.52
C GLN A 123 -16.25 19.77 -10.36
N LEU A 124 -15.92 18.48 -10.24
CA LEU A 124 -16.68 17.38 -10.82
C LEU A 124 -17.43 16.68 -9.69
N PHE A 125 -18.75 16.83 -9.63
CA PHE A 125 -19.60 16.13 -8.68
C PHE A 125 -19.98 14.77 -9.25
N ILE A 126 -19.75 13.73 -8.46
CA ILE A 126 -20.09 12.34 -8.77
C ILE A 126 -21.19 11.94 -7.78
N GLU A 127 -22.39 11.70 -8.30
CA GLU A 127 -23.53 11.32 -7.48
C GLU A 127 -23.47 9.82 -7.14
N GLY A 128 -23.46 9.49 -5.85
CA GLY A 128 -23.48 8.10 -5.41
C GLY A 128 -23.72 7.90 -3.91
N SER A 129 -23.64 6.66 -3.46
CA SER A 129 -23.95 6.24 -2.10
C SER A 129 -22.81 6.49 -1.11
N GLU A 130 -23.09 6.43 0.20
CA GLU A 130 -22.04 6.61 1.22
C GLU A 130 -20.92 5.55 1.13
N ALA A 131 -21.23 4.38 0.57
CA ALA A 131 -20.27 3.28 0.40
C ALA A 131 -19.10 3.62 -0.55
N ILE A 132 -19.30 4.56 -1.49
CA ILE A 132 -18.25 5.02 -2.41
C ILE A 132 -17.45 6.20 -1.84
N ASP A 133 -17.87 6.82 -0.73
CA ASP A 133 -17.22 7.99 -0.14
C ASP A 133 -16.02 7.65 0.77
N LYS A 134 -15.22 6.65 0.39
CA LYS A 134 -14.07 6.17 1.18
C LYS A 134 -12.79 6.95 0.88
N GLU A 135 -11.98 7.23 1.90
CA GLU A 135 -10.68 7.92 1.75
C GLU A 135 -9.74 7.24 0.76
N HIS A 136 -9.77 5.90 0.69
CA HIS A 136 -8.96 5.14 -0.27
C HIS A 136 -9.23 5.56 -1.73
N PHE A 137 -10.50 5.69 -2.13
CA PHE A 137 -10.87 6.09 -3.49
C PHE A 137 -10.56 7.58 -3.74
N LYS A 138 -10.80 8.44 -2.74
CA LYS A 138 -10.47 9.87 -2.82
C LYS A 138 -8.99 10.12 -3.06
N LYS A 139 -8.11 9.35 -2.41
CA LYS A 139 -6.65 9.54 -2.53
C LYS A 139 -6.06 8.83 -3.74
N ASN A 140 -6.53 7.63 -4.06
CA ASN A 140 -5.84 6.75 -5.01
C ASN A 140 -6.52 6.62 -6.38
N HIS A 141 -7.82 6.92 -6.50
CA HIS A 141 -8.58 6.65 -7.73
C HIS A 141 -9.19 7.90 -8.36
N LEU A 142 -9.81 8.80 -7.58
CA LEU A 142 -10.40 10.04 -8.11
C LEU A 142 -9.37 10.97 -8.80
N PRO A 143 -8.11 11.12 -8.30
CA PRO A 143 -7.11 11.91 -9.03
C PRO A 143 -6.74 11.31 -10.39
N ASN A 144 -6.82 9.98 -10.54
CA ASN A 144 -6.59 9.31 -11.82
C ASN A 144 -7.72 9.57 -12.81
N LEU A 145 -8.97 9.61 -12.32
CA LEU A 145 -10.14 10.00 -13.11
C LEU A 145 -10.03 11.45 -13.61
N ALA A 146 -9.67 12.39 -12.74
CA ALA A 146 -9.46 13.79 -13.11
C ALA A 146 -8.39 13.94 -14.20
N LYS A 147 -7.24 13.27 -14.03
CA LYS A 147 -6.16 13.23 -15.03
C LYS A 147 -6.59 12.61 -16.35
N GLN A 148 -7.48 11.60 -16.32
CA GLN A 148 -7.96 10.97 -17.54
C GLN A 148 -8.92 11.88 -18.32
N LEU A 149 -9.80 12.60 -17.63
CA LEU A 149 -10.67 13.61 -18.24
C LEU A 149 -9.87 14.78 -18.82
N GLU A 150 -8.81 15.21 -18.12
CA GLU A 150 -7.88 16.23 -18.63
C GLU A 150 -7.23 15.80 -19.94
N LYS A 151 -6.82 14.53 -20.06
CA LYS A 151 -6.29 13.97 -21.32
C LYS A 151 -7.29 13.95 -22.47
N PHE A 152 -8.59 13.92 -22.18
CA PHE A 152 -9.64 14.05 -23.19
C PHE A 152 -9.91 15.52 -23.60
N GLY A 153 -9.23 16.48 -22.97
CA GLY A 153 -9.34 17.91 -23.24
C GLY A 153 -10.23 18.68 -22.24
N PHE A 154 -10.77 18.03 -21.21
CA PHE A 154 -11.55 18.73 -20.19
C PHE A 154 -10.67 19.59 -19.27
N PRO A 155 -11.25 20.57 -18.54
CA PRO A 155 -10.54 21.29 -17.49
C PRO A 155 -10.00 20.35 -16.39
N ALA A 156 -9.00 20.82 -15.65
CA ALA A 156 -8.50 20.12 -14.48
C ALA A 156 -9.56 20.12 -13.37
N PHE A 157 -10.26 19.01 -13.21
CA PHE A 157 -11.32 18.84 -12.23
C PHE A 157 -10.79 18.42 -10.85
N VAL A 158 -11.44 18.92 -9.80
CA VAL A 158 -11.39 18.36 -8.45
C VAL A 158 -12.66 17.53 -8.24
N CYS A 159 -12.51 16.21 -8.15
CA CYS A 159 -13.64 15.30 -7.97
C CYS A 159 -14.21 15.41 -6.55
N GLN A 160 -15.52 15.58 -6.44
CA GLN A 160 -16.28 15.54 -5.19
C GLN A 160 -17.39 14.49 -5.30
N ILE A 161 -17.65 13.79 -4.20
CA ILE A 161 -18.76 12.83 -4.12
C ILE A 161 -19.94 13.56 -3.51
N GLU A 162 -21.06 13.58 -4.23
CA GLU A 162 -22.32 14.14 -3.76
C GLU A 162 -23.23 13.00 -3.30
N LYS A 163 -23.65 13.05 -2.04
CA LYS A 163 -24.49 12.01 -1.45
C LYS A 163 -25.89 12.07 -2.03
N ASN A 164 -26.38 10.94 -2.52
CA ASN A 164 -27.77 10.77 -2.91
C ASN A 164 -28.43 9.69 -2.04
N ASP A 165 -29.25 10.13 -1.08
CA ASP A 165 -29.89 9.27 -0.08
C ASP A 165 -30.88 8.26 -0.71
N ALA A 166 -31.51 8.61 -1.83
CA ALA A 166 -32.42 7.71 -2.55
C ALA A 166 -31.69 6.56 -3.25
N LEU A 167 -30.53 6.85 -3.86
CA LEU A 167 -29.64 5.84 -4.46
C LEU A 167 -29.02 4.92 -3.41
N THR A 168 -28.82 5.42 -2.18
CA THR A 168 -28.30 4.61 -1.07
C THR A 168 -29.34 3.59 -0.60
N GLN A 169 -30.61 3.99 -0.46
CA GLN A 169 -31.70 3.07 -0.12
C GLN A 169 -32.00 2.06 -1.22
N GLU A 170 -32.00 2.49 -2.49
CA GLU A 170 -32.28 1.60 -3.64
C GLU A 170 -31.16 0.57 -3.86
N GLN A 171 -29.89 0.94 -3.65
CA GLN A 171 -28.76 0.00 -3.71
C GLN A 171 -28.71 -0.94 -2.51
N GLU A 172 -29.05 -0.48 -1.30
CA GLU A 172 -29.15 -1.35 -0.13
C GLU A 172 -30.30 -2.35 -0.29
N GLU A 173 -31.47 -1.92 -0.73
CA GLU A 173 -32.61 -2.80 -1.01
C GLU A 173 -32.30 -3.78 -2.15
N ALA A 174 -31.68 -3.34 -3.25
CA ALA A 174 -31.29 -4.21 -4.35
C ALA A 174 -30.23 -5.23 -3.91
N PHE A 175 -29.23 -4.82 -3.14
CA PHE A 175 -28.19 -5.70 -2.61
C PHE A 175 -28.75 -6.71 -1.60
N HIS A 176 -29.66 -6.28 -0.72
CA HIS A 176 -30.35 -7.18 0.21
C HIS A 176 -31.26 -8.16 -0.53
N THR A 177 -32.02 -7.69 -1.53
CA THR A 177 -32.90 -8.54 -2.33
C THR A 177 -32.11 -9.54 -3.18
N GLU A 178 -31.00 -9.12 -3.78
CA GLU A 178 -30.14 -9.98 -4.59
C GLU A 178 -29.41 -11.02 -3.72
N ASN A 179 -28.88 -10.63 -2.56
CA ASN A 179 -28.31 -11.58 -1.60
C ASN A 179 -29.35 -12.56 -1.05
N GLU A 180 -30.56 -12.09 -0.72
CA GLU A 180 -31.64 -12.98 -0.29
C GLU A 180 -32.01 -13.97 -1.40
N GLN A 181 -32.09 -13.53 -2.66
CA GLN A 181 -32.34 -14.42 -3.79
C GLN A 181 -31.20 -15.42 -4.01
N ILE A 182 -29.94 -15.00 -3.90
CA ILE A 182 -28.77 -15.89 -4.03
C ILE A 182 -28.74 -16.92 -2.90
N VAL A 183 -28.96 -16.49 -1.65
CA VAL A 183 -28.98 -17.38 -0.48
C VAL A 183 -30.16 -18.34 -0.55
N GLN A 184 -31.33 -17.87 -1.01
CA GLN A 184 -32.52 -18.70 -1.13
C GLN A 184 -32.40 -19.70 -2.29
N ALA A 185 -31.83 -19.30 -3.43
CA ALA A 185 -31.51 -20.19 -4.54
C ALA A 185 -30.46 -21.24 -4.15
N ALA A 186 -29.40 -20.84 -3.44
CA ALA A 186 -28.37 -21.75 -2.94
C ALA A 186 -28.93 -22.74 -1.91
N ASN A 187 -29.84 -22.29 -1.03
CA ASN A 187 -30.49 -23.16 -0.06
C ASN A 187 -31.47 -24.14 -0.73
N GLU A 188 -32.26 -23.70 -1.72
CA GLU A 188 -33.13 -24.59 -2.49
C GLU A 188 -32.34 -25.61 -3.32
N GLU A 189 -31.22 -25.20 -3.90
CA GLU A 189 -30.32 -26.07 -4.66
C GLU A 189 -29.62 -27.07 -3.74
N ALA A 190 -29.16 -26.65 -2.56
CA ALA A 190 -28.60 -27.53 -1.54
C ALA A 190 -29.64 -28.55 -1.01
N LEU A 191 -30.89 -28.13 -0.80
CA LEU A 191 -31.97 -29.01 -0.36
C LEU A 191 -32.30 -30.06 -1.44
N ARG A 192 -32.40 -29.64 -2.72
CA ARG A 192 -32.61 -30.55 -3.85
C ARG A 192 -31.42 -31.49 -4.07
N ALA A 193 -30.19 -31.02 -3.85
CA ALA A 193 -29.00 -31.85 -3.91
C ALA A 193 -28.98 -32.90 -2.78
N MET A 194 -29.40 -32.54 -1.56
CA MET A 194 -29.53 -33.47 -0.44
C MET A 194 -30.64 -34.51 -0.65
N GLU A 195 -31.81 -34.11 -1.16
CA GLU A 195 -32.90 -35.04 -1.50
C GLU A 195 -32.50 -35.99 -2.64
N GLN A 196 -31.72 -35.53 -3.62
CA GLN A 196 -31.18 -36.37 -4.69
C GLN A 196 -30.09 -37.33 -4.18
N LEU A 197 -29.29 -36.92 -3.19
CA LEU A 197 -28.28 -37.76 -2.53
C LEU A 197 -28.91 -38.88 -1.68
N GLU A 198 -30.01 -38.60 -0.97
CA GLU A 198 -30.75 -39.64 -0.22
C GLU A 198 -31.43 -40.67 -1.14
N GLN A 199 -31.84 -40.27 -2.34
CA GLN A 199 -32.43 -41.18 -3.34
C GLN A 199 -31.38 -41.98 -4.15
N MET A 200 -30.08 -41.69 -4.00
CA MET A 200 -28.98 -42.32 -4.77
C MET A 200 -28.06 -43.21 -3.92
N ALA A 201 -28.46 -43.62 -2.72
CA ALA A 201 -27.72 -44.58 -1.91
C ALA A 201 -27.57 -45.94 -2.65
N PRO A 202 -26.36 -46.45 -2.91
CA PRO A 202 -26.17 -47.77 -3.51
C PRO A 202 -26.40 -48.90 -2.50
N PRO A 203 -26.85 -50.10 -2.93
CA PRO A 203 -26.80 -51.29 -2.09
C PRO A 203 -25.34 -51.75 -1.83
N PRO A 204 -25.10 -52.60 -0.81
CA PRO A 204 -23.74 -52.98 -0.40
C PRO A 204 -23.01 -53.78 -1.49
N VAL A 205 -21.72 -53.50 -1.64
CA VAL A 205 -20.81 -54.10 -2.62
C VAL A 205 -20.43 -55.53 -2.20
N GLU A 206 -20.63 -56.52 -3.08
CA GLU A 206 -20.02 -57.86 -2.96
C GLU A 206 -18.59 -57.85 -3.53
N GLU A 207 -17.64 -58.43 -2.78
CA GLU A 207 -16.26 -58.64 -3.20
C GLU A 207 -16.14 -59.68 -4.32
N LYS A 208 -15.41 -59.36 -5.40
CA LYS A 208 -14.96 -60.34 -6.40
C LYS A 208 -13.57 -60.04 -6.98
N PRO A 209 -12.90 -61.08 -7.54
CA PRO A 209 -11.51 -61.35 -7.26
C PRO A 209 -10.52 -60.72 -8.24
N THR A 210 -9.28 -60.64 -7.79
CA THR A 210 -8.08 -60.29 -8.54
C THR A 210 -7.88 -61.18 -9.77
N PHE A 211 -7.72 -60.55 -10.94
CA PHE A 211 -7.16 -61.18 -12.13
C PHE A 211 -5.98 -60.37 -12.66
N ASP A 212 -4.88 -61.08 -12.89
CA ASP A 212 -3.67 -60.63 -13.55
C ASP A 212 -3.80 -60.95 -15.05
N PHE A 213 -3.49 -59.98 -15.94
CA PHE A 213 -2.81 -60.33 -17.19
C PHE A 213 -2.15 -59.12 -17.87
N GLN A 214 -0.90 -59.37 -18.27
CA GLN A 214 -0.08 -58.57 -19.16
C GLN A 214 -0.71 -58.42 -20.55
N SER A 215 -0.91 -57.17 -21.01
CA SER A 215 -0.53 -56.72 -22.36
C SER A 215 -0.79 -55.23 -22.54
N LYS A 216 0.21 -54.38 -22.27
CA LYS A 216 0.17 -52.96 -22.65
C LYS A 216 0.46 -52.82 -24.14
N LYS A 217 -0.57 -52.59 -24.96
CA LYS A 217 -0.40 -51.82 -26.20
C LYS A 217 -0.44 -50.35 -25.82
N ALA A 218 0.72 -49.68 -25.89
CA ALA A 218 0.84 -48.26 -25.65
C ALA A 218 -0.02 -47.48 -26.67
N ALA A 219 -1.07 -46.82 -26.18
CA ALA A 219 -1.74 -45.77 -26.94
C ALA A 219 -0.73 -44.64 -27.22
N ALA A 220 -0.73 -44.11 -28.43
CA ALA A 220 0.15 -43.01 -28.82
C ALA A 220 -0.08 -41.81 -27.87
N LYS A 221 0.93 -41.48 -27.06
CA LYS A 221 0.88 -40.30 -26.19
C LYS A 221 0.77 -39.04 -27.06
N PRO A 222 -0.23 -38.16 -26.84
CA PRO A 222 -0.23 -36.84 -27.47
C PRO A 222 1.03 -36.09 -27.00
N LYS A 223 1.84 -35.59 -27.94
CA LYS A 223 3.02 -34.77 -27.64
C LYS A 223 2.56 -33.31 -27.50
N LEU A 224 2.18 -32.89 -26.30
CA LEU A 224 1.89 -31.49 -25.99
C LEU A 224 3.15 -30.70 -25.60
N ASP A 225 4.33 -31.34 -25.57
CA ASP A 225 5.61 -30.75 -25.13
C ASP A 225 5.97 -29.43 -25.84
N LYS A 226 5.62 -29.30 -27.12
CA LYS A 226 5.92 -28.12 -27.96
C LYS A 226 4.74 -27.17 -28.16
N ALA A 227 3.58 -27.45 -27.55
CA ALA A 227 2.44 -26.58 -27.68
C ALA A 227 2.64 -25.31 -26.85
N GLU A 228 2.21 -24.16 -27.39
CA GLU A 228 2.18 -22.90 -26.66
C GLU A 228 1.13 -23.00 -25.56
N VAL A 229 1.54 -22.69 -24.32
CA VAL A 229 0.66 -22.75 -23.15
C VAL A 229 0.02 -21.37 -22.97
N THR A 230 -1.30 -21.35 -22.92
CA THR A 230 -2.09 -20.15 -22.63
C THR A 230 -2.25 -20.01 -21.12
N GLN A 231 -2.05 -18.80 -20.58
CA GLN A 231 -2.35 -18.55 -19.16
C GLN A 231 -3.86 -18.49 -18.95
N MET A 232 -4.34 -19.09 -17.86
CA MET A 232 -5.78 -19.17 -17.60
C MET A 232 -6.41 -17.79 -17.41
N ILE A 233 -5.69 -16.81 -16.87
CA ILE A 233 -6.20 -15.45 -16.67
C ILE A 233 -6.54 -14.72 -17.97
N ASP A 234 -5.88 -15.08 -19.08
CA ASP A 234 -6.07 -14.41 -20.37
C ASP A 234 -7.37 -14.87 -21.08
N VAL A 235 -8.00 -15.94 -20.60
CA VAL A 235 -9.16 -16.55 -21.28
C VAL A 235 -10.46 -16.04 -20.69
N THR A 236 -11.04 -15.04 -21.37
CA THR A 236 -12.31 -14.40 -20.95
C THR A 236 -13.50 -14.78 -21.82
N THR A 237 -13.27 -15.46 -22.94
CA THR A 237 -14.30 -15.83 -23.92
C THR A 237 -14.17 -17.29 -24.35
N GLU A 238 -15.17 -17.80 -25.07
CA GLU A 238 -15.09 -19.13 -25.67
C GLU A 238 -13.98 -19.20 -26.71
N GLU A 239 -13.12 -20.21 -26.61
CA GLU A 239 -11.96 -20.39 -27.46
C GLU A 239 -11.70 -21.86 -27.74
N ASN A 240 -11.26 -22.16 -28.96
CA ASN A 240 -11.04 -23.53 -29.41
C ASN A 240 -9.57 -23.91 -29.33
N ARG A 241 -9.29 -25.17 -28.96
CA ARG A 241 -7.96 -25.79 -28.95
C ARG A 241 -6.91 -25.08 -28.08
N LEU A 242 -7.32 -24.52 -26.95
CA LEU A 242 -6.41 -23.97 -25.95
C LEU A 242 -5.61 -25.07 -25.25
N VAL A 243 -4.40 -24.72 -24.82
CA VAL A 243 -3.54 -25.59 -24.03
C VAL A 243 -3.27 -24.92 -22.70
N PHE A 244 -3.71 -25.55 -21.62
CA PHE A 244 -3.42 -25.11 -20.26
C PHE A 244 -2.38 -26.02 -19.61
N GLU A 245 -1.58 -25.44 -18.71
CA GLU A 245 -0.71 -26.17 -17.81
C GLU A 245 -0.98 -25.71 -16.38
N GLY A 246 -1.21 -26.63 -15.46
CA GLY A 246 -1.54 -26.28 -14.09
C GLY A 246 -1.59 -27.47 -13.14
N VAL A 247 -1.87 -27.19 -11.88
CA VAL A 247 -2.08 -28.21 -10.84
C VAL A 247 -3.57 -28.50 -10.68
N VAL A 248 -3.91 -29.79 -10.61
CA VAL A 248 -5.26 -30.25 -10.29
C VAL A 248 -5.49 -30.13 -8.79
N PHE A 249 -6.51 -29.38 -8.37
CA PHE A 249 -6.84 -29.22 -6.95
C PHE A 249 -8.16 -29.89 -6.53
N ASP A 250 -8.96 -30.33 -7.50
CA ASP A 250 -10.26 -30.98 -7.30
C ASP A 250 -10.55 -31.96 -8.45
N VAL A 251 -11.11 -33.15 -8.15
CA VAL A 251 -11.47 -34.19 -9.14
C VAL A 251 -12.70 -34.97 -8.68
N GLU A 252 -13.67 -35.15 -9.58
CA GLU A 252 -14.89 -35.93 -9.39
C GLU A 252 -15.15 -36.84 -10.59
N HIS A 253 -15.62 -38.06 -10.32
CA HIS A 253 -16.02 -39.03 -11.34
C HIS A 253 -17.52 -39.28 -11.27
N LYS A 254 -18.22 -39.13 -12.41
CA LYS A 254 -19.66 -39.37 -12.51
C LYS A 254 -19.97 -40.38 -13.62
N VAL A 255 -20.58 -41.49 -13.26
CA VAL A 255 -21.06 -42.51 -14.22
C VAL A 255 -22.50 -42.19 -14.63
N THR A 256 -22.75 -42.13 -15.94
CA THR A 256 -24.10 -41.88 -16.46
C THR A 256 -24.91 -43.17 -16.52
N ARG A 257 -26.24 -43.05 -16.61
CA ARG A 257 -27.16 -44.17 -16.86
C ARG A 257 -26.84 -44.97 -18.14
N THR A 258 -26.14 -44.36 -19.09
CA THR A 258 -25.71 -44.98 -20.35
C THR A 258 -24.36 -45.69 -20.26
N GLY A 259 -23.74 -45.70 -19.08
CA GLY A 259 -22.43 -46.32 -18.82
C GLY A 259 -21.22 -45.46 -19.22
N ARG A 260 -21.43 -44.24 -19.74
CA ARG A 260 -20.34 -43.28 -20.00
C ARG A 260 -19.87 -42.67 -18.69
N VAL A 261 -18.59 -42.30 -18.63
CA VAL A 261 -18.01 -41.65 -17.45
C VAL A 261 -17.61 -40.22 -17.80
N LEU A 262 -17.96 -39.29 -16.91
CA LEU A 262 -17.54 -37.90 -16.93
C LEU A 262 -16.52 -37.70 -15.81
N ILE A 263 -15.31 -37.28 -16.18
CA ILE A 263 -14.27 -36.86 -15.24
C ILE A 263 -14.31 -35.34 -15.18
N ASN A 264 -14.81 -34.80 -14.08
CA ASN A 264 -14.78 -33.36 -13.78
C ASN A 264 -13.57 -33.07 -12.92
N PHE A 265 -12.83 -32.04 -13.24
CA PHE A 265 -11.68 -31.65 -12.43
C PHE A 265 -11.43 -30.15 -12.56
N LYS A 266 -10.81 -29.57 -11.53
CA LYS A 266 -10.44 -28.15 -11.53
C LYS A 266 -8.93 -28.03 -11.50
N MET A 267 -8.41 -27.18 -12.38
CA MET A 267 -6.99 -26.87 -12.45
C MET A 267 -6.75 -25.38 -12.26
N THR A 268 -5.61 -25.05 -11.66
CA THR A 268 -5.10 -23.69 -11.55
C THR A 268 -3.65 -23.64 -12.02
N ASP A 269 -3.29 -22.56 -12.71
CA ASP A 269 -1.89 -22.19 -13.00
C ASP A 269 -1.40 -21.09 -12.03
N TYR A 270 -2.17 -20.81 -10.98
CA TYR A 270 -2.04 -19.71 -10.04
C TYR A 270 -2.28 -18.29 -10.60
N SER A 271 -2.47 -18.14 -11.92
CA SER A 271 -3.00 -16.90 -12.52
C SER A 271 -4.53 -16.85 -12.46
N SER A 272 -5.18 -17.99 -12.71
CA SER A 272 -6.63 -18.19 -12.59
C SER A 272 -6.94 -19.69 -12.39
N SER A 273 -8.19 -20.08 -12.49
CA SER A 273 -8.64 -21.48 -12.40
C SER A 273 -9.73 -21.77 -13.42
N PHE A 274 -9.72 -22.99 -13.97
CA PHE A 274 -10.76 -23.47 -14.87
C PHE A 274 -11.36 -24.79 -14.38
N SER A 275 -12.67 -24.90 -14.53
CA SER A 275 -13.37 -26.19 -14.51
C SER A 275 -13.13 -26.91 -15.83
N MET A 276 -12.89 -28.21 -15.75
CA MET A 276 -12.54 -29.05 -16.88
C MET A 276 -13.37 -30.32 -16.86
N GLN A 277 -13.74 -30.79 -18.06
CA GLN A 277 -14.51 -32.01 -18.21
C GLN A 277 -13.96 -32.91 -19.31
N LYS A 278 -13.86 -34.21 -19.01
CA LYS A 278 -13.47 -35.26 -19.96
C LYS A 278 -14.51 -36.36 -20.00
N TRP A 279 -15.13 -36.53 -21.16
CA TRP A 279 -16.00 -37.66 -21.45
C TRP A 279 -15.19 -38.89 -21.92
N VAL A 280 -15.53 -40.05 -21.36
CA VAL A 280 -15.00 -41.37 -21.76
C VAL A 280 -16.14 -42.39 -21.86
N LYS A 281 -15.94 -43.47 -22.61
CA LYS A 281 -17.04 -44.38 -22.99
C LYS A 281 -17.51 -45.29 -21.86
N ASN A 282 -16.61 -45.71 -20.98
CA ASN A 282 -16.85 -46.65 -19.89
C ASN A 282 -15.75 -46.50 -18.82
N GLU A 283 -15.91 -47.19 -17.69
CA GLU A 283 -14.94 -47.16 -16.58
C GLU A 283 -13.56 -47.70 -16.97
N GLU A 284 -13.49 -48.70 -17.87
CA GLU A 284 -12.22 -49.24 -18.36
C GLU A 284 -11.40 -48.19 -19.15
N GLU A 285 -12.06 -47.34 -19.94
CA GLU A 285 -11.41 -46.20 -20.58
C GLU A 285 -11.09 -45.07 -19.60
N ALA A 286 -11.87 -44.91 -18.51
CA ALA A 286 -11.61 -43.92 -17.48
C ALA A 286 -10.28 -44.18 -16.75
N GLN A 287 -9.92 -45.44 -16.53
CA GLN A 287 -8.63 -45.83 -15.92
C GLN A 287 -7.40 -45.33 -16.71
N LYS A 288 -7.55 -45.03 -18.00
CA LYS A 288 -6.46 -44.44 -18.81
C LYS A 288 -6.12 -43.01 -18.38
N PHE A 289 -6.99 -42.37 -17.59
CA PHE A 289 -6.86 -41.02 -17.09
C PHE A 289 -6.65 -40.97 -15.56
N ASP A 290 -6.19 -42.05 -14.93
CA ASP A 290 -5.83 -42.08 -13.50
C ASP A 290 -4.74 -41.05 -13.10
N LEU A 291 -4.05 -40.48 -14.10
CA LEU A 291 -3.15 -39.33 -13.94
C LEU A 291 -3.88 -38.03 -13.55
N ILE A 292 -5.19 -37.93 -13.77
CA ILE A 292 -6.03 -36.81 -13.33
C ILE A 292 -6.42 -37.05 -11.87
N LYS A 293 -5.54 -36.66 -10.96
CA LYS A 293 -5.75 -36.75 -9.52
C LYS A 293 -5.23 -35.49 -8.83
N LYS A 294 -5.78 -35.18 -7.66
CA LYS A 294 -5.38 -34.02 -6.86
C LYS A 294 -3.85 -33.95 -6.67
N ASN A 295 -3.30 -32.75 -6.78
CA ASN A 295 -1.88 -32.39 -6.79
C ASN A 295 -1.07 -32.84 -8.03
N SER A 296 -1.71 -33.41 -9.06
CA SER A 296 -1.00 -33.71 -10.31
C SER A 296 -0.87 -32.46 -11.16
N TRP A 297 0.32 -32.26 -11.72
CA TRP A 297 0.55 -31.23 -12.72
C TRP A 297 0.28 -31.79 -14.11
N LEU A 298 -0.64 -31.15 -14.80
CA LEU A 298 -1.10 -31.60 -16.11
C LEU A 298 -0.96 -30.49 -17.14
N ARG A 299 -0.64 -30.88 -18.35
CA ARG A 299 -0.85 -30.10 -19.57
C ARG A 299 -2.04 -30.68 -20.31
N VAL A 300 -3.08 -29.89 -20.46
CA VAL A 300 -4.35 -30.29 -21.09
C VAL A 300 -4.57 -29.48 -22.35
N ARG A 301 -5.19 -30.09 -23.36
CA ARG A 301 -5.67 -29.38 -24.55
C ARG A 301 -7.15 -29.61 -24.73
N GLY A 302 -7.91 -28.56 -25.01
CA GLY A 302 -9.36 -28.65 -25.15
C GLY A 302 -9.99 -27.40 -25.73
N ASN A 303 -11.31 -27.42 -25.84
CA ASN A 303 -12.10 -26.24 -26.19
C ASN A 303 -12.70 -25.66 -24.92
N VAL A 304 -12.62 -24.35 -24.76
CA VAL A 304 -13.27 -23.61 -23.67
C VAL A 304 -14.61 -23.09 -24.20
N GLU A 305 -15.69 -23.54 -23.56
CA GLU A 305 -17.07 -23.24 -23.97
C GLU A 305 -17.88 -22.84 -22.73
N MET A 306 -18.90 -22.01 -22.91
CA MET A 306 -19.82 -21.65 -21.84
C MET A 306 -20.64 -22.87 -21.43
N ASN A 307 -20.48 -23.30 -20.17
CA ASN A 307 -21.31 -24.35 -19.62
C ASN A 307 -22.62 -23.73 -19.13
N ASN A 308 -23.71 -23.94 -19.86
CA ASN A 308 -25.02 -23.35 -19.53
C ASN A 308 -25.60 -23.79 -18.17
N PHE A 309 -25.11 -24.89 -17.58
CA PHE A 309 -25.55 -25.33 -16.26
C PHE A 309 -24.85 -24.55 -15.15
N THR A 310 -23.52 -24.44 -15.20
CA THR A 310 -22.74 -23.69 -14.19
C THR A 310 -22.64 -22.20 -14.49
N ARG A 311 -23.02 -21.78 -15.72
CA ARG A 311 -22.85 -20.42 -16.28
C ARG A 311 -21.40 -19.93 -16.27
N ASP A 312 -20.46 -20.86 -16.38
CA ASP A 312 -19.02 -20.60 -16.39
C ASP A 312 -18.34 -21.23 -17.61
N LEU A 313 -17.26 -20.60 -18.06
CA LEU A 313 -16.39 -21.16 -19.08
C LEU A 313 -15.75 -22.46 -18.56
N THR A 314 -15.98 -23.56 -19.28
CA THR A 314 -15.49 -24.89 -18.92
C THR A 314 -14.69 -25.45 -20.09
N MET A 315 -13.53 -26.05 -19.80
CA MET A 315 -12.74 -26.72 -20.83
C MET A 315 -13.26 -28.15 -21.08
N ASN A 316 -13.74 -28.41 -22.30
CA ASN A 316 -13.92 -29.75 -22.85
C ASN A 316 -12.56 -30.32 -23.27
N VAL A 317 -12.00 -31.18 -22.42
CA VAL A 317 -10.64 -31.70 -22.58
C VAL A 317 -10.59 -32.79 -23.65
N GLN A 318 -9.64 -32.67 -24.57
CA GLN A 318 -9.39 -33.62 -25.64
C GLN A 318 -8.15 -34.45 -25.34
N ASP A 319 -7.05 -33.78 -25.00
CA ASP A 319 -5.76 -34.40 -24.69
C ASP A 319 -5.32 -34.05 -23.27
N VAL A 320 -4.71 -35.02 -22.60
CA VAL A 320 -4.11 -34.83 -21.28
C VAL A 320 -2.72 -35.43 -21.28
N GLN A 321 -1.78 -34.68 -20.73
CA GLN A 321 -0.41 -35.11 -20.52
C GLN A 321 0.01 -34.73 -19.09
N GLU A 322 0.52 -35.69 -18.34
CA GLU A 322 1.18 -35.39 -17.06
C GLU A 322 2.50 -34.66 -17.33
N VAL A 323 2.72 -33.56 -16.61
CA VAL A 323 3.96 -32.78 -16.69
C VAL A 323 4.66 -32.78 -15.34
N VAL A 324 6.00 -32.81 -15.39
CA VAL A 324 6.81 -32.66 -14.18
C VAL A 324 6.95 -31.18 -13.92
N HIS A 325 6.24 -30.68 -12.91
CA HIS A 325 6.47 -29.34 -12.42
C HIS A 325 7.61 -29.37 -11.41
N TYR A 326 8.61 -28.52 -11.64
CA TYR A 326 9.73 -28.38 -10.72
C TYR A 326 9.35 -27.32 -9.69
N GLU A 327 9.06 -27.77 -8.47
CA GLU A 327 8.98 -26.86 -7.32
C GLU A 327 10.27 -26.02 -7.24
N GLN A 328 10.14 -24.77 -6.79
CA GLN A 328 11.28 -23.92 -6.51
C GLN A 328 12.19 -24.61 -5.49
N LYS A 329 13.51 -24.54 -5.70
CA LYS A 329 14.52 -25.12 -4.83
C LYS A 329 15.56 -24.09 -4.47
N ASP A 330 16.08 -24.19 -3.25
CA ASP A 330 17.35 -23.55 -2.90
C ASP A 330 18.49 -24.32 -3.58
N LEU A 331 19.17 -23.65 -4.50
CA LEU A 331 20.27 -24.21 -5.30
C LEU A 331 21.63 -24.03 -4.62
N MET A 332 21.69 -23.41 -3.43
CA MET A 332 22.95 -23.23 -2.72
C MET A 332 23.55 -24.57 -2.29
N PRO A 333 24.89 -24.68 -2.30
CA PRO A 333 25.59 -25.86 -1.82
C PRO A 333 25.19 -26.26 -0.40
N GLU A 334 25.31 -27.55 -0.10
CA GLU A 334 25.06 -28.05 1.24
C GLU A 334 26.01 -27.38 2.25
N GLY A 335 25.44 -26.77 3.29
CA GLY A 335 26.19 -25.98 4.27
C GLY A 335 26.14 -24.46 4.09
N GLU A 336 25.82 -23.98 2.88
CA GLU A 336 25.73 -22.55 2.52
C GLU A 336 24.28 -22.08 2.30
N ARG A 337 23.30 -22.94 2.58
CA ARG A 337 21.89 -22.63 2.42
C ARG A 337 21.42 -21.59 3.44
N ARG A 338 20.47 -20.78 3.01
CA ARG A 338 19.85 -19.71 3.82
C ARG A 338 19.19 -20.29 5.06
N VAL A 339 19.07 -19.46 6.10
CA VAL A 339 18.13 -19.64 7.20
C VAL A 339 17.17 -18.46 7.14
N GLU A 340 15.87 -18.74 7.16
CA GLU A 340 14.86 -17.70 7.29
C GLU A 340 14.78 -17.25 8.75
N PHE A 341 14.92 -15.95 8.97
CA PHE A 341 14.99 -15.32 10.29
C PHE A 341 13.75 -14.48 10.59
N HIS A 342 12.94 -14.13 9.59
CA HIS A 342 11.72 -13.36 9.77
C HIS A 342 10.60 -13.93 8.91
N ALA A 343 9.60 -14.57 9.54
CA ALA A 343 8.49 -15.17 8.82
C ALA A 343 7.20 -15.16 9.64
N HIS A 344 6.11 -14.80 8.96
CA HIS A 344 4.76 -14.77 9.50
C HIS A 344 3.96 -15.99 9.09
N THR A 345 3.06 -16.40 9.97
CA THR A 345 2.12 -17.50 9.77
C THR A 345 0.70 -16.97 9.78
N ASN A 346 -0.28 -17.82 9.51
CA ASN A 346 -1.70 -17.50 9.68
C ASN A 346 -2.13 -17.09 11.11
N MET A 347 -1.24 -17.16 12.10
CA MET A 347 -1.46 -16.59 13.44
C MET A 347 -1.11 -15.09 13.51
N SER A 348 -0.44 -14.55 12.51
CA SER A 348 -0.43 -13.10 12.24
C SER A 348 -1.78 -12.73 11.62
N THR A 349 -2.75 -12.48 12.50
CA THR A 349 -4.17 -12.32 12.17
C THR A 349 -4.39 -11.31 11.03
N MET A 350 -5.05 -11.75 9.95
CA MET A 350 -5.38 -10.94 8.76
C MET A 350 -4.17 -10.37 8.00
N ASP A 351 -2.96 -10.88 8.27
CA ASP A 351 -1.73 -10.39 7.67
C ASP A 351 -1.01 -11.47 6.85
N ALA A 352 -0.90 -12.69 7.36
CA ALA A 352 -0.26 -13.80 6.65
C ALA A 352 -1.20 -15.00 6.44
N LEU A 353 -0.92 -15.74 5.36
CA LEU A 353 -1.71 -16.91 4.91
C LEU A 353 -1.09 -18.28 5.26
N PRO A 354 0.23 -18.48 5.22
CA PRO A 354 0.81 -19.82 5.38
C PRO A 354 0.64 -20.39 6.80
N GLU A 355 0.30 -21.67 6.89
CA GLU A 355 0.41 -22.42 8.14
C GLU A 355 1.89 -22.68 8.48
N VAL A 356 2.23 -22.67 9.77
CA VAL A 356 3.61 -22.91 10.24
C VAL A 356 4.16 -24.26 9.77
N GLU A 357 3.32 -25.28 9.68
CA GLU A 357 3.68 -26.60 9.15
C GLU A 357 4.23 -26.53 7.73
N LYS A 358 3.62 -25.72 6.86
CA LYS A 358 4.04 -25.57 5.45
C LYS A 358 5.37 -24.82 5.33
N ILE A 359 5.56 -23.78 6.15
CA ILE A 359 6.84 -23.03 6.20
C ILE A 359 7.97 -23.97 6.61
N VAL A 360 7.77 -24.73 7.68
CA VAL A 360 8.76 -25.70 8.18
C VAL A 360 9.03 -26.81 7.17
N GLU A 361 7.99 -27.35 6.53
CA GLU A 361 8.13 -28.36 5.47
C GLU A 361 8.95 -27.83 4.29
N THR A 362 8.71 -26.57 3.89
CA THR A 362 9.41 -25.93 2.77
C THR A 362 10.88 -25.70 3.11
N ALA A 363 11.17 -25.16 4.29
CA ALA A 363 12.54 -24.96 4.77
C ALA A 363 13.31 -26.30 4.83
N ALA A 364 12.67 -27.37 5.31
CA ALA A 364 13.28 -28.70 5.35
C ALA A 364 13.50 -29.29 3.93
N LYS A 365 12.55 -29.11 3.01
CA LYS A 365 12.70 -29.54 1.59
C LYS A 365 13.84 -28.80 0.89
N TRP A 366 14.00 -27.51 1.17
CA TRP A 366 15.14 -26.71 0.70
C TRP A 366 16.43 -27.04 1.46
N GLY A 367 16.33 -27.79 2.55
CA GLY A 367 17.43 -28.21 3.42
C GLY A 367 18.11 -27.04 4.12
N HIS A 368 17.30 -26.06 4.52
CA HIS A 368 17.67 -25.06 5.51
C HIS A 368 17.90 -25.76 6.86
N LYS A 369 18.85 -25.27 7.66
CA LYS A 369 19.19 -25.87 8.96
C LYS A 369 18.23 -25.44 10.08
N ALA A 370 17.64 -24.26 9.92
CA ALA A 370 16.71 -23.68 10.86
C ALA A 370 15.69 -22.80 10.12
N VAL A 371 14.60 -22.48 10.82
CA VAL A 371 13.62 -21.47 10.38
C VAL A 371 13.05 -20.75 11.60
N ALA A 372 12.97 -19.43 11.54
CA ALA A 372 12.33 -18.60 12.55
C ALA A 372 10.86 -18.36 12.24
N ILE A 373 10.05 -18.27 13.29
CA ILE A 373 8.65 -17.86 13.22
C ILE A 373 8.48 -16.67 14.15
N THR A 374 8.05 -15.54 13.59
CA THR A 374 8.04 -14.21 14.21
C THR A 374 6.70 -13.52 14.02
N ASP A 375 5.61 -14.19 14.40
CA ASP A 375 4.27 -13.63 14.25
C ASP A 375 4.09 -12.28 14.96
N HIS A 376 3.20 -11.43 14.43
CA HIS A 376 2.93 -10.10 14.96
C HIS A 376 2.30 -10.15 16.35
N GLY A 377 3.03 -9.67 17.35
CA GLY A 377 2.55 -9.47 18.73
C GLY A 377 2.09 -10.73 19.46
N ASN A 378 2.37 -11.92 18.92
CA ASN A 378 1.91 -13.18 19.47
C ASN A 378 2.87 -14.35 19.17
N VAL A 379 2.59 -15.51 19.77
CA VAL A 379 3.41 -16.73 19.68
C VAL A 379 2.55 -17.99 19.50
N GLN A 380 1.35 -17.84 18.93
CA GLN A 380 0.34 -18.90 18.89
C GLN A 380 0.77 -20.10 18.02
N SER A 381 1.66 -19.87 17.05
CA SER A 381 2.22 -20.91 16.18
C SER A 381 3.23 -21.83 16.86
N PHE A 382 3.71 -21.53 18.07
CA PHE A 382 4.77 -22.29 18.74
C PHE A 382 4.47 -23.79 18.93
N PRO A 383 3.27 -24.21 19.38
CA PRO A 383 2.96 -25.63 19.58
C PRO A 383 2.97 -26.43 18.27
N HIS A 384 2.44 -25.82 17.20
CA HIS A 384 2.36 -26.40 15.86
C HIS A 384 3.74 -26.47 15.21
N GLY A 385 4.47 -25.35 15.23
CA GLY A 385 5.85 -25.27 14.75
C GLY A 385 6.76 -26.28 15.45
N TYR A 386 6.66 -26.45 16.78
CA TYR A 386 7.48 -27.43 17.52
C TYR A 386 7.27 -28.86 16.99
N LYS A 387 6.01 -29.27 16.80
CA LYS A 387 5.67 -30.60 16.29
C LYS A 387 6.18 -30.78 14.86
N ALA A 388 5.97 -29.77 14.00
CA ALA A 388 6.39 -29.80 12.60
C ALA A 388 7.92 -29.88 12.47
N ALA A 389 8.65 -29.02 13.19
CA ALA A 389 10.10 -28.94 13.12
C ALA A 389 10.76 -30.23 13.62
N LYS A 390 10.24 -30.79 14.73
CA LYS A 390 10.69 -32.10 15.23
C LYS A 390 10.46 -33.23 14.23
N LYS A 391 9.32 -33.24 13.53
CA LYS A 391 9.01 -34.24 12.49
C LYS A 391 9.92 -34.08 11.28
N ALA A 392 10.21 -32.84 10.89
CA ALA A 392 11.04 -32.51 9.72
C ALA A 392 12.55 -32.59 9.99
N GLY A 393 12.98 -32.63 11.26
CA GLY A 393 14.39 -32.69 11.65
C GLY A 393 15.14 -31.36 11.48
N ILE A 394 14.42 -30.24 11.47
CA ILE A 394 14.97 -28.88 11.36
C ILE A 394 14.84 -28.13 12.68
N GLN A 395 15.74 -27.19 12.98
CA GLN A 395 15.65 -26.36 14.18
C GLN A 395 14.60 -25.25 14.00
N LEU A 396 13.64 -25.16 14.92
CA LEU A 396 12.74 -24.02 15.00
C LEU A 396 13.37 -22.92 15.86
N ILE A 397 13.40 -21.69 15.36
CA ILE A 397 13.72 -20.50 16.14
C ILE A 397 12.40 -19.87 16.56
N TYR A 398 12.14 -19.91 17.86
CA TYR A 398 10.95 -19.32 18.46
C TYR A 398 11.13 -17.82 18.55
N GLY A 399 10.28 -17.05 17.88
CA GLY A 399 10.33 -15.60 17.93
C GLY A 399 8.96 -14.93 17.91
N MET A 400 9.00 -13.60 17.87
CA MET A 400 7.84 -12.73 17.78
C MET A 400 8.32 -11.42 17.16
N GLU A 401 7.54 -10.86 16.24
CA GLU A 401 7.71 -9.45 15.91
C GLU A 401 6.89 -8.61 16.90
N ALA A 402 7.60 -7.77 17.63
CA ALA A 402 7.09 -7.04 18.78
C ALA A 402 6.81 -5.57 18.42
N ASN A 403 5.69 -5.05 18.90
CA ASN A 403 5.37 -3.63 18.86
C ASN A 403 6.02 -2.94 20.07
N ILE A 404 7.19 -2.33 19.86
CA ILE A 404 7.91 -1.59 20.88
C ILE A 404 7.42 -0.14 20.90
N VAL A 405 7.29 0.42 22.09
CA VAL A 405 6.99 1.83 22.30
C VAL A 405 7.93 2.42 23.34
N GLU A 406 8.23 3.70 23.22
CA GLU A 406 8.86 4.43 24.32
C GLU A 406 7.91 4.52 25.51
N ASP A 407 8.44 4.34 26.71
CA ASP A 407 7.68 4.48 27.95
C ASP A 407 7.10 5.89 28.09
N ARG A 408 7.89 6.88 27.67
CA ARG A 408 7.63 8.31 27.79
C ARG A 408 8.31 9.04 26.63
N VAL A 409 7.59 9.94 25.97
CA VAL A 409 8.20 10.93 25.10
C VAL A 409 8.54 12.17 25.96
N PRO A 410 9.81 12.58 26.04
CA PRO A 410 10.20 13.70 26.89
C PRO A 410 9.64 15.03 26.38
N ILE A 411 9.27 15.91 27.31
CA ILE A 411 8.95 17.31 27.05
C ILE A 411 10.25 18.12 26.91
N VAL A 412 11.26 17.78 27.70
CA VAL A 412 12.56 18.48 27.74
C VAL A 412 13.70 17.54 27.36
N TYR A 413 14.60 18.01 26.50
CA TYR A 413 15.88 17.39 26.20
C TYR A 413 17.03 18.22 26.80
N ASN A 414 18.16 17.58 27.09
CA ASN A 414 19.31 18.22 27.77
C ASN A 414 18.89 18.94 29.07
N GLU A 415 18.21 18.21 29.95
CA GLU A 415 17.62 18.75 31.18
C GLU A 415 18.66 19.45 32.07
N VAL A 416 18.26 20.62 32.60
CA VAL A 416 19.02 21.39 33.58
C VAL A 416 18.06 21.97 34.62
N GLU A 417 18.55 22.18 35.85
CA GLU A 417 17.81 22.93 36.88
C GLU A 417 17.76 24.40 36.46
N MET A 418 16.54 24.91 36.24
CA MET A 418 16.31 26.27 35.75
C MET A 418 14.86 26.67 35.99
N ASP A 419 14.65 27.84 36.56
CA ASP A 419 13.31 28.42 36.76
C ASP A 419 12.70 28.80 35.39
N LEU A 420 11.55 28.20 35.07
CA LEU A 420 10.83 28.39 33.82
C LEU A 420 10.39 29.86 33.62
N SER A 421 10.18 30.61 34.69
CA SER A 421 9.72 32.01 34.63
C SER A 421 10.85 33.03 34.41
N GLU A 422 12.09 32.65 34.69
CA GLU A 422 13.28 33.52 34.58
C GLU A 422 14.21 33.13 33.43
N ALA A 423 13.95 32.02 32.74
CA ALA A 423 14.69 31.62 31.55
C ALA A 423 14.43 32.55 30.34
N THR A 424 15.44 32.66 29.47
CA THR A 424 15.31 33.25 28.13
C THR A 424 15.13 32.13 27.11
N TYR A 425 14.11 32.25 26.28
CA TYR A 425 13.73 31.23 25.31
C TYR A 425 14.06 31.68 23.89
N VAL A 426 14.67 30.82 23.10
CA VAL A 426 14.72 30.97 21.64
C VAL A 426 13.76 29.96 21.05
N VAL A 427 12.62 30.46 20.60
CA VAL A 427 11.59 29.65 19.96
C VAL A 427 11.85 29.72 18.46
N PHE A 428 12.03 28.56 17.82
CA PHE A 428 12.42 28.52 16.42
C PHE A 428 11.65 27.45 15.66
N ASP A 429 11.60 27.65 14.35
CA ASP A 429 10.97 26.78 13.37
C ASP A 429 11.84 26.76 12.12
N VAL A 430 11.86 25.63 11.41
CA VAL A 430 12.65 25.47 10.20
C VAL A 430 11.80 25.03 9.02
N GLU A 431 12.08 25.60 7.85
CA GLU A 431 11.48 25.15 6.59
C GLU A 431 12.51 24.40 5.77
N THR A 432 12.06 23.32 5.14
CA THR A 432 12.94 22.35 4.47
C THR A 432 12.34 21.92 3.12
N THR A 433 13.19 21.37 2.24
CA THR A 433 12.71 20.83 0.96
C THR A 433 11.99 19.48 1.09
N GLY A 434 11.92 18.91 2.30
CA GLY A 434 11.26 17.64 2.62
C GLY A 434 11.58 17.13 4.02
N LEU A 435 11.15 15.91 4.35
CA LEU A 435 11.18 15.41 5.73
C LEU A 435 12.48 14.73 6.17
N SER A 436 13.40 14.43 5.25
CA SER A 436 14.66 13.77 5.58
C SER A 436 15.77 14.79 5.68
N ALA A 437 16.40 14.90 6.85
CA ALA A 437 17.56 15.78 6.99
C ALA A 437 18.67 15.39 6.01
N ILE A 438 18.76 14.11 5.62
CA ILE A 438 19.76 13.53 4.71
C ILE A 438 19.56 13.93 3.25
N TYR A 439 18.33 13.82 2.76
CA TYR A 439 18.03 14.02 1.34
C TYR A 439 17.45 15.40 1.03
N ASN A 440 17.18 16.21 2.05
CA ASN A 440 16.56 17.51 1.91
C ASN A 440 17.40 18.61 2.55
N ASP A 441 17.19 19.81 2.03
CA ASP A 441 17.93 21.01 2.37
C ASP A 441 17.10 21.90 3.29
N LEU A 442 17.81 22.59 4.18
CA LEU A 442 17.27 23.64 5.03
C LEU A 442 17.16 24.93 4.20
N ILE A 443 15.97 25.54 4.15
CA ILE A 443 15.68 26.69 3.27
C ILE A 443 15.23 27.95 4.03
N GLN A 444 14.83 27.83 5.30
CA GLN A 444 14.63 28.96 6.20
C GLN A 444 14.89 28.52 7.64
N VAL A 445 15.44 29.42 8.44
CA VAL A 445 15.45 29.32 9.91
C VAL A 445 14.87 30.61 10.44
N ALA A 446 13.78 30.51 11.20
CA ALA A 446 13.18 31.64 11.86
C ALA A 446 13.04 31.41 13.36
N ALA A 447 13.22 32.46 14.15
CA ALA A 447 13.24 32.38 15.59
C ALA A 447 12.84 33.68 16.28
N SER A 448 12.12 33.54 17.38
CA SER A 448 11.81 34.60 18.33
C SER A 448 12.53 34.35 19.64
N LYS A 449 13.44 35.26 20.02
CA LYS A 449 14.03 35.27 21.36
C LYS A 449 13.09 36.01 22.31
N MET A 450 12.68 35.35 23.37
CA MET A 450 11.66 35.83 24.28
C MET A 450 12.12 35.79 25.74
N TYR A 451 11.76 36.83 26.48
CA TYR A 451 11.94 36.92 27.94
C TYR A 451 10.65 37.44 28.58
N LYS A 452 10.16 36.70 29.58
CA LYS A 452 8.90 37.03 30.30
C LYS A 452 7.72 37.31 29.38
N GLY A 453 7.56 36.51 28.33
CA GLY A 453 6.47 36.61 27.36
C GLY A 453 6.65 37.69 26.29
N ASN A 454 7.73 38.47 26.32
CA ASN A 454 7.98 39.53 25.34
C ASN A 454 9.07 39.11 24.36
N VAL A 455 8.87 39.39 23.08
CA VAL A 455 9.92 39.26 22.07
C VAL A 455 10.98 40.34 22.33
N ILE A 456 12.24 39.91 22.46
CA ILE A 456 13.39 40.79 22.71
C ILE A 456 14.39 40.80 21.55
N ALA A 457 14.35 39.79 20.68
CA ALA A 457 15.09 39.75 19.43
C ALA A 457 14.43 38.76 18.46
N GLU A 458 14.63 38.96 17.17
CA GLU A 458 14.14 38.07 16.09
C GLU A 458 15.32 37.64 15.22
N PHE A 459 15.20 36.45 14.64
CA PHE A 459 16.11 35.88 13.65
C PHE A 459 15.23 35.33 12.52
N ASP A 460 15.46 35.75 11.28
CA ASP A 460 14.68 35.26 10.14
C ASP A 460 15.58 35.28 8.91
N GLU A 461 16.04 34.10 8.51
CA GLU A 461 17.01 33.94 7.43
C GLU A 461 16.56 32.86 6.46
N PHE A 462 16.39 33.26 5.20
CA PHE A 462 16.30 32.32 4.08
C PHE A 462 17.69 31.76 3.77
N ILE A 463 17.71 30.53 3.25
CA ILE A 463 18.92 29.81 2.87
C ILE A 463 18.80 29.38 1.42
N ASN A 464 19.87 29.57 0.65
CA ASN A 464 19.92 29.11 -0.73
C ASN A 464 20.30 27.61 -0.79
N PRO A 465 19.39 26.71 -1.23
CA PRO A 465 19.69 25.27 -1.33
C PRO A 465 20.58 24.92 -2.54
N GLY A 466 20.90 25.89 -3.41
CA GLY A 466 21.76 25.69 -4.58
C GLY A 466 21.07 25.03 -5.77
N HIS A 467 19.77 24.74 -5.67
CA HIS A 467 18.93 24.22 -6.75
C HIS A 467 17.51 24.83 -6.68
N PRO A 468 16.72 24.77 -7.77
CA PRO A 468 15.34 25.25 -7.73
C PRO A 468 14.47 24.47 -6.75
N LEU A 469 13.52 25.14 -6.11
CA LEU A 469 12.52 24.53 -5.24
C LEU A 469 11.47 23.77 -6.06
N SER A 470 10.99 22.65 -5.51
CA SER A 470 9.91 21.90 -6.15
C SER A 470 8.57 22.63 -5.99
N ALA A 471 7.63 22.44 -6.91
CA ALA A 471 6.28 23.00 -6.79
C ALA A 471 5.59 22.59 -5.47
N PHE A 472 5.82 21.35 -5.03
CA PHE A 472 5.31 20.84 -3.75
C PHE A 472 5.91 21.60 -2.55
N THR A 473 7.22 21.83 -2.53
CA THR A 473 7.89 22.60 -1.47
C THR A 473 7.35 24.02 -1.41
N THR A 474 7.20 24.68 -2.56
CA THR A 474 6.67 26.04 -2.65
C THR A 474 5.22 26.11 -2.19
N GLU A 475 4.39 25.12 -2.53
CA GLU A 475 2.98 25.07 -2.11
C GLU A 475 2.85 24.82 -0.60
N LEU A 476 3.71 23.96 -0.04
CA LEU A 476 3.69 23.59 1.36
C LEU A 476 4.20 24.70 2.29
N THR A 477 5.30 25.34 1.91
CA THR A 477 6.03 26.31 2.75
C THR A 477 5.76 27.76 2.38
N GLY A 478 5.14 28.03 1.22
CA GLY A 478 5.03 29.37 0.68
C GLY A 478 6.36 30.02 0.24
N ILE A 479 7.49 29.34 0.43
CA ILE A 479 8.81 29.83 0.04
C ILE A 479 9.02 29.62 -1.46
N THR A 480 9.30 30.71 -2.18
CA THR A 480 9.54 30.69 -3.63
C THR A 480 11.04 30.72 -3.94
N ASP A 481 11.41 30.35 -5.16
CA ASP A 481 12.78 30.48 -5.66
C ASP A 481 13.33 31.92 -5.50
N ASP A 482 12.47 32.93 -5.60
CA ASP A 482 12.87 34.33 -5.45
C ASP A 482 13.30 34.68 -4.01
N HIS A 483 12.75 33.98 -3.00
CA HIS A 483 13.19 34.15 -1.61
C HIS A 483 14.59 33.59 -1.38
N VAL A 484 14.89 32.41 -1.95
CA VAL A 484 16.12 31.67 -1.62
C VAL A 484 17.29 31.99 -2.55
N LYS A 485 17.04 32.44 -3.79
CA LYS A 485 18.09 32.59 -4.83
C LYS A 485 19.26 33.50 -4.42
N ASN A 486 18.99 34.56 -3.67
CA ASN A 486 20.01 35.52 -3.21
C ASN A 486 20.22 35.48 -1.70
N ALA A 487 19.71 34.43 -1.04
CA ALA A 487 19.76 34.31 0.40
C ALA A 487 21.17 33.91 0.90
N LYS A 488 21.37 33.95 2.22
CA LYS A 488 22.67 33.68 2.83
C LYS A 488 23.10 32.23 2.59
N PRO A 489 24.42 31.95 2.52
CA PRO A 489 24.92 30.58 2.52
C PRO A 489 24.55 29.86 3.82
N LEU A 490 24.21 28.56 3.72
CA LEU A 490 23.80 27.72 4.85
C LEU A 490 24.77 27.82 6.04
N GLU A 491 26.07 27.63 5.82
CA GLU A 491 27.07 27.65 6.91
C GLU A 491 27.08 28.98 7.69
N GLN A 492 26.87 30.10 7.00
CA GLN A 492 26.79 31.41 7.64
C GLN A 492 25.55 31.50 8.54
N VAL A 493 24.39 31.06 8.05
CA VAL A 493 23.14 31.06 8.82
C VAL A 493 23.25 30.15 10.05
N LEU A 494 23.87 28.97 9.90
CA LEU A 494 24.11 28.04 11.01
C LEU A 494 24.94 28.68 12.14
N GLN A 495 26.02 29.38 11.79
CA GLN A 495 26.89 30.06 12.76
C GLN A 495 26.19 31.25 13.44
N GLU A 496 25.49 32.08 12.66
CA GLU A 496 24.73 33.22 13.19
C GLU A 496 23.60 32.74 14.13
N PHE A 497 22.90 31.66 13.77
CA PHE A 497 21.87 31.07 14.62
C PHE A 497 22.46 30.46 15.90
N GLN A 498 23.62 29.82 15.83
CA GLN A 498 24.28 29.26 17.02
C GLN A 498 24.64 30.35 18.04
N GLU A 499 25.17 31.48 17.59
CA GLU A 499 25.44 32.63 18.45
C GLU A 499 24.14 33.24 18.99
N PHE A 500 23.09 33.30 18.16
CA PHE A 500 21.77 33.75 18.60
C PHE A 500 21.19 32.87 19.73
N CYS A 501 21.47 31.57 19.73
CA CYS A 501 20.96 30.59 20.70
C CYS A 501 21.81 30.43 21.97
N LYS A 502 22.84 31.26 22.15
CA LYS A 502 23.75 31.14 23.29
C LYS A 502 23.08 31.49 24.62
N ASP A 503 23.32 30.67 25.64
CA ASP A 503 22.80 30.83 27.01
C ASP A 503 21.26 30.93 27.10
N THR A 504 20.55 30.25 26.19
CA THR A 504 19.09 30.21 26.13
C THR A 504 18.54 28.78 26.14
N VAL A 505 17.27 28.64 26.48
CA VAL A 505 16.49 27.41 26.27
C VAL A 505 15.91 27.45 24.86
N LEU A 506 16.15 26.41 24.06
CA LEU A 506 15.57 26.29 22.73
C LEU A 506 14.17 25.69 22.81
N VAL A 507 13.30 26.11 21.90
CA VAL A 507 11.90 25.68 21.91
C VAL A 507 11.44 25.48 20.47
N ALA A 508 10.79 24.36 20.20
CA ALA A 508 10.15 24.08 18.91
C ALA A 508 8.84 23.31 19.13
N HIS A 509 8.02 23.19 18.08
CA HIS A 509 6.76 22.47 18.12
C HIS A 509 6.86 21.18 17.31
N ASN A 510 7.27 20.08 17.96
CA ASN A 510 7.90 18.87 17.37
C ASN A 510 9.44 18.98 17.28
N ALA A 511 10.09 19.31 18.40
CA ALA A 511 11.50 19.65 18.46
C ALA A 511 12.45 18.60 17.89
N THR A 512 12.08 17.31 17.91
CA THR A 512 12.86 16.24 17.29
C THR A 512 13.12 16.50 15.80
N PHE A 513 12.17 17.09 15.09
CA PHE A 513 12.31 17.45 13.69
C PHE A 513 13.25 18.63 13.50
N ASP A 514 12.95 19.78 14.09
CA ASP A 514 13.70 21.03 13.89
C ASP A 514 15.15 20.90 14.39
N VAL A 515 15.34 20.40 15.61
CA VAL A 515 16.67 20.16 16.18
C VAL A 515 17.41 19.07 15.40
N GLY A 516 16.71 18.05 14.91
CA GLY A 516 17.28 17.00 14.06
C GLY A 516 17.87 17.57 12.77
N PHE A 517 17.11 18.41 12.06
CA PHE A 517 17.57 19.10 10.86
C PHE A 517 18.75 20.03 11.12
N MET A 518 18.70 20.82 12.20
CA MET A 518 19.80 21.70 12.58
C MET A 518 21.07 20.91 12.92
N ASN A 519 20.97 19.87 13.74
CA ASN A 519 22.12 19.04 14.12
C ASN A 519 22.74 18.30 12.95
N ALA A 520 21.95 17.78 12.01
CA ALA A 520 22.45 17.14 10.81
C ALA A 520 23.25 18.12 9.94
N ASN A 521 22.77 19.36 9.79
CA ASN A 521 23.49 20.40 9.06
C ASN A 521 24.73 20.89 9.82
N TYR A 522 24.66 21.07 11.14
CA TYR A 522 25.84 21.38 11.95
C TYR A 522 26.95 20.34 11.77
N GLU A 523 26.61 19.05 11.86
CA GLU A 523 27.57 17.96 11.71
C GLU A 523 28.21 17.93 10.31
N ARG A 524 27.42 18.12 9.24
CA ARG A 524 27.95 18.22 7.85
C ARG A 524 28.95 19.34 7.65
N HIS A 525 28.77 20.44 8.37
CA HIS A 525 29.63 21.62 8.30
C HIS A 525 30.71 21.64 9.38
N GLY A 526 30.91 20.55 10.13
CA GLY A 526 31.94 20.45 11.16
C GLY A 526 31.70 21.36 12.38
N LEU A 527 30.45 21.78 12.60
CA LEU A 527 30.02 22.60 13.71
C LEU A 527 29.48 21.72 14.86
N PRO A 528 29.60 22.17 16.12
CA PRO A 528 29.10 21.40 17.25
C PRO A 528 27.57 21.35 17.24
N LYS A 529 27.03 20.17 17.57
CA LYS A 529 25.58 19.96 17.75
C LYS A 529 25.02 20.83 18.88
N ILE A 530 23.72 21.08 18.83
CA ILE A 530 22.95 21.76 19.87
C ILE A 530 23.12 21.02 21.20
N SER A 531 23.62 21.73 22.21
CA SER A 531 23.80 21.22 23.58
C SER A 531 22.92 21.94 24.60
N GLN A 532 22.20 22.98 24.16
CA GLN A 532 21.27 23.74 24.97
C GLN A 532 20.10 22.86 25.44
N PRO A 533 19.46 23.20 26.57
CA PRO A 533 18.17 22.64 26.94
C PRO A 533 17.14 22.92 25.84
N VAL A 534 16.32 21.92 25.49
CA VAL A 534 15.30 22.03 24.44
C VAL A 534 13.94 21.65 25.01
N ILE A 535 12.91 22.47 24.77
CA ILE A 535 11.51 22.14 25.08
C ILE A 535 10.77 21.81 23.77
N ASP A 536 10.08 20.67 23.76
CA ASP A 536 9.09 20.36 22.74
C ASP A 536 7.69 20.77 23.21
N THR A 537 7.15 21.84 22.62
CA THR A 537 5.82 22.35 22.98
C THR A 537 4.68 21.44 22.54
N LEU A 538 4.90 20.57 21.55
CA LEU A 538 3.91 19.56 21.15
C LEU A 538 3.75 18.53 22.26
N GLU A 539 4.86 18.01 22.79
CA GLU A 539 4.84 17.07 23.90
C GLU A 539 4.41 17.73 25.20
N PHE A 540 4.80 18.99 25.43
CA PHE A 540 4.31 19.77 26.56
C PHE A 540 2.77 19.85 26.52
N ALA A 541 2.18 20.26 25.38
CA ALA A 541 0.74 20.36 25.23
C ALA A 541 0.03 18.99 25.36
N ARG A 542 0.62 17.90 24.85
CA ARG A 542 0.06 16.54 24.95
C ARG A 542 -0.07 16.04 26.39
N ASN A 543 0.86 16.45 27.25
CA ASN A 543 0.89 16.08 28.66
C ASN A 543 0.10 17.06 29.55
N LEU A 544 0.11 18.35 29.22
CA LEU A 544 -0.64 19.36 29.95
C LEU A 544 -2.15 19.32 29.63
N TYR A 545 -2.53 18.94 28.40
CA TYR A 545 -3.92 18.85 27.93
C TYR A 545 -4.21 17.47 27.30
N PRO A 546 -4.15 16.38 28.08
CA PRO A 546 -4.29 15.03 27.54
C PRO A 546 -5.67 14.77 26.90
N GLU A 547 -6.68 15.56 27.25
CA GLU A 547 -8.06 15.48 26.78
C GLU A 547 -8.29 16.07 25.38
N TYR A 548 -7.34 16.83 24.84
CA TYR A 548 -7.47 17.39 23.50
C TYR A 548 -7.24 16.32 22.43
N LYS A 549 -8.04 16.37 21.36
CA LYS A 549 -7.91 15.43 20.22
C LYS A 549 -6.77 15.79 19.28
N ARG A 550 -6.38 17.07 19.22
CA ARG A 550 -5.37 17.60 18.31
C ARG A 550 -4.50 18.61 19.05
N HIS A 551 -3.20 18.45 18.90
CA HIS A 551 -2.18 19.28 19.56
C HIS A 551 -1.24 19.98 18.57
N GLY A 552 -1.56 19.98 17.28
CA GLY A 552 -0.80 20.77 16.32
C GLY A 552 -0.92 22.27 16.59
N LEU A 553 0.03 23.05 16.07
CA LEU A 553 0.13 24.49 16.30
C LEU A 553 -1.18 25.22 15.99
N GLY A 554 -1.73 25.09 14.78
CA GLY A 554 -2.98 25.74 14.37
C GLY A 554 -4.19 25.45 15.28
N PRO A 555 -4.50 24.18 15.62
CA PRO A 555 -5.52 23.86 16.62
C PRO A 555 -5.31 24.49 17.99
N LEU A 556 -4.06 24.55 18.48
CA LEU A 556 -3.73 25.12 19.79
C LEU A 556 -3.86 26.64 19.78
N THR A 557 -3.29 27.33 18.78
CA THR A 557 -3.36 28.79 18.68
C THR A 557 -4.81 29.27 18.61
N LYS A 558 -5.65 28.62 17.79
CA LYS A 558 -7.08 28.89 17.73
C LYS A 558 -7.79 28.71 19.07
N ARG A 559 -7.41 27.69 19.84
CA ARG A 559 -8.02 27.39 21.14
C ARG A 559 -7.65 28.43 22.20
N PHE A 560 -6.39 28.86 22.23
CA PHE A 560 -5.88 29.81 23.23
C PHE A 560 -6.02 31.27 22.79
N GLY A 561 -6.58 31.54 21.60
CA GLY A 561 -6.74 32.90 21.08
C GLY A 561 -5.42 33.57 20.73
N VAL A 562 -4.39 32.78 20.40
CA VAL A 562 -3.10 33.27 19.91
C VAL A 562 -3.24 33.54 18.41
N ALA A 563 -2.87 34.74 17.97
CA ALA A 563 -2.87 35.08 16.55
C ALA A 563 -1.85 34.23 15.80
N LEU A 564 -2.26 33.70 14.65
CA LEU A 564 -1.42 32.96 13.71
C LEU A 564 -1.65 33.59 12.34
N GLU A 565 -0.94 34.70 12.09
CA GLU A 565 -1.00 35.42 10.83
C GLU A 565 -0.10 34.69 9.81
N HIS A 566 -0.60 34.42 8.60
CA HIS A 566 0.12 33.69 7.54
C HIS A 566 0.71 32.34 7.97
N HIS A 567 -0.15 31.33 8.12
CA HIS A 567 0.25 29.95 8.36
C HIS A 567 1.28 29.50 7.29
N HIS A 568 2.38 28.84 7.71
CA HIS A 568 3.51 28.38 6.88
C HIS A 568 4.63 29.40 6.61
N MET A 569 4.71 30.47 7.38
CA MET A 569 5.91 31.31 7.42
C MET A 569 6.54 31.14 8.81
N ALA A 570 7.76 30.58 8.84
CA ALA A 570 8.41 30.10 10.07
C ALA A 570 8.53 31.16 11.18
N ASN A 571 8.62 32.45 10.83
CA ASN A 571 8.72 33.55 11.80
C ASN A 571 7.42 33.71 12.62
N TYR A 572 6.26 33.62 11.97
CA TYR A 572 4.96 33.70 12.66
C TYR A 572 4.69 32.44 13.48
N ASP A 573 5.10 31.28 12.97
CA ASP A 573 4.94 30.01 13.68
C ASP A 573 5.84 29.95 14.94
N ALA A 574 7.07 30.48 14.86
CA ALA A 574 7.97 30.64 16.00
C ALA A 574 7.39 31.58 17.09
N GLU A 575 6.87 32.75 16.71
CA GLU A 575 6.27 33.67 17.69
C GLU A 575 5.02 33.07 18.33
N ALA A 576 4.13 32.46 17.54
CA ALA A 576 2.92 31.82 18.04
C ALA A 576 3.24 30.66 19.00
N THR A 577 4.24 29.84 18.66
CA THR A 577 4.76 28.77 19.53
C THR A 577 5.28 29.34 20.85
N GLY A 578 5.98 30.48 20.81
CA GLY A 578 6.48 31.14 22.01
C GLY A 578 5.37 31.68 22.90
N ARG A 579 4.36 32.31 22.30
CA ARG A 579 3.16 32.76 23.04
C ARG A 579 2.44 31.58 23.71
N LEU A 580 2.30 30.46 23.02
CA LEU A 580 1.74 29.23 23.61
C LEU A 580 2.61 28.69 24.75
N LEU A 581 3.93 28.66 24.60
CA LEU A 581 4.85 28.23 25.66
C LEU A 581 4.61 29.00 26.96
N PHE A 582 4.50 30.33 26.91
CA PHE A 582 4.28 31.13 28.12
C PHE A 582 2.90 30.87 28.76
N ILE A 583 1.89 30.51 27.96
CA ILE A 583 0.61 30.01 28.49
C ILE A 583 0.83 28.68 29.21
N PHE A 584 1.58 27.75 28.62
CA PHE A 584 1.85 26.44 29.21
C PHE A 584 2.67 26.54 30.50
N ILE A 585 3.70 27.41 30.53
CA ILE A 585 4.50 27.68 31.73
C ILE A 585 3.61 28.22 32.87
N LYS A 586 2.73 29.16 32.56
CA LYS A 586 1.79 29.70 33.55
C LYS A 586 0.85 28.60 34.06
N GLU A 587 0.24 27.84 33.15
CA GLU A 587 -0.74 26.83 33.53
C GLU A 587 -0.12 25.63 34.25
N VAL A 588 1.10 25.21 33.89
CA VAL A 588 1.78 24.12 34.58
C VAL A 588 2.15 24.50 36.01
N ALA A 589 2.56 25.76 36.23
CA ALA A 589 2.81 26.28 37.56
C ALA A 589 1.51 26.34 38.39
N GLU A 590 0.41 26.83 37.81
CA GLU A 590 -0.88 26.96 38.50
C GLU A 590 -1.55 25.61 38.80
N LYS A 591 -1.53 24.67 37.84
CA LYS A 591 -2.25 23.38 37.94
C LYS A 591 -1.43 22.28 38.61
N HIS A 592 -0.11 22.27 38.39
CA HIS A 592 0.76 21.18 38.83
C HIS A 592 1.85 21.63 39.82
N GLY A 593 2.01 22.93 40.08
CA GLY A 593 3.04 23.46 40.98
C GLY A 593 4.46 23.32 40.43
N VAL A 594 4.61 23.01 39.14
CA VAL A 594 5.91 22.81 38.49
C VAL A 594 6.44 24.16 38.00
N THR A 595 7.61 24.56 38.50
CA THR A 595 8.27 25.84 38.15
C THR A 595 9.68 25.67 37.61
N ASP A 596 10.23 24.45 37.69
CA ASP A 596 11.59 24.11 37.27
C ASP A 596 11.56 23.25 36.00
N LEU A 597 12.49 23.53 35.08
CA LEU A 597 12.61 22.88 33.79
C LEU A 597 12.84 21.37 33.90
N ALA A 598 13.73 20.92 34.79
CA ALA A 598 14.03 19.49 34.97
C ALA A 598 12.86 18.70 35.56
N ARG A 599 11.88 19.38 36.19
CA ARG A 599 10.70 18.75 36.76
C ARG A 599 9.61 18.43 35.74
N LEU A 600 9.63 19.03 34.54
CA LEU A 600 8.58 18.80 33.53
C LEU A 600 8.46 17.32 33.12
N ASN A 601 9.58 16.64 32.88
CA ASN A 601 9.57 15.22 32.49
C ASN A 601 9.16 14.27 33.63
N ILE A 602 9.35 14.70 34.88
CA ILE A 602 9.09 13.91 36.08
C ILE A 602 7.62 14.03 36.49
N ASP A 603 7.12 15.27 36.56
CA ASP A 603 5.84 15.58 37.20
C ASP A 603 4.68 15.68 36.22
N LEU A 604 4.94 15.91 34.93
CA LEU A 604 3.90 16.11 33.93
C LEU A 604 3.66 14.90 33.03
N ILE A 605 4.69 14.08 32.79
CA ILE A 605 4.54 12.92 31.89
C ILE A 605 3.79 11.80 32.62
N SER A 606 2.57 11.54 32.14
CA SER A 606 1.74 10.45 32.66
C SER A 606 2.40 9.09 32.46
N SER A 607 2.16 8.17 33.40
CA SER A 607 2.54 6.76 33.26
C SER A 607 1.92 6.07 32.05
N ASP A 608 0.83 6.64 31.51
CA ASP A 608 0.09 6.13 30.36
C ASP A 608 0.58 6.71 29.02
N SER A 609 1.67 7.48 29.00
CA SER A 609 2.21 8.13 27.80
C SER A 609 2.53 7.13 26.67
N TYR A 610 2.95 5.91 27.00
CA TYR A 610 3.18 4.82 26.05
C TYR A 610 1.98 4.52 25.13
N LYS A 611 0.75 4.85 25.54
CA LYS A 611 -0.48 4.68 24.72
C LYS A 611 -0.50 5.61 23.51
N LYS A 612 0.20 6.74 23.58
CA LYS A 612 0.30 7.74 22.50
C LYS A 612 1.62 7.64 21.73
N ALA A 613 2.61 6.95 22.28
CA ALA A 613 3.90 6.75 21.64
C ALA A 613 3.75 6.01 20.30
N ARG A 614 4.59 6.40 19.32
CA ARG A 614 4.66 5.70 18.04
C ARG A 614 5.20 4.29 18.25
N ILE A 615 4.58 3.35 17.55
CA ILE A 615 4.99 1.95 17.57
C ILE A 615 6.17 1.77 16.63
N LYS A 616 7.15 0.98 17.07
CA LYS A 616 8.28 0.52 16.27
C LYS A 616 8.36 -0.99 16.33
N HIS A 617 8.64 -1.62 15.20
CA HIS A 617 8.79 -3.07 15.17
C HIS A 617 10.17 -3.47 15.68
N ALA A 618 10.24 -4.61 16.36
CA ALA A 618 11.48 -5.26 16.72
C ALA A 618 11.31 -6.78 16.69
N THR A 619 12.28 -7.50 16.17
CA THR A 619 12.24 -8.96 16.11
C THR A 619 12.84 -9.53 17.38
N ILE A 620 12.14 -10.41 18.06
CA ILE A 620 12.62 -11.04 19.30
C ILE A 620 12.79 -12.53 19.05
N TYR A 621 13.98 -13.07 19.29
CA TYR A 621 14.22 -14.51 19.32
C TYR A 621 14.46 -15.03 20.74
N VAL A 622 14.01 -16.24 20.97
CA VAL A 622 14.27 -16.98 22.20
C VAL A 622 15.61 -17.72 22.09
N LYS A 623 16.57 -17.36 22.95
CA LYS A 623 17.88 -18.04 23.03
C LYS A 623 17.85 -19.29 23.90
N ASN A 624 17.06 -19.28 24.97
CA ASN A 624 17.01 -20.34 25.98
C ASN A 624 15.66 -20.37 26.74
N GLN A 625 15.53 -21.27 27.71
CA GLN A 625 14.29 -21.42 28.49
C GLN A 625 13.90 -20.18 29.32
N VAL A 626 14.87 -19.38 29.76
CA VAL A 626 14.59 -18.10 30.42
C VAL A 626 13.94 -17.13 29.43
N GLY A 627 14.51 -17.05 28.21
CA GLY A 627 13.93 -16.31 27.10
C GLY A 627 12.52 -16.76 26.74
N LEU A 628 12.27 -18.08 26.70
CA LEU A 628 10.93 -18.61 26.39
C LEU A 628 9.90 -18.18 27.44
N LYS A 629 10.29 -18.16 28.71
CA LYS A 629 9.42 -17.65 29.77
C LYS A 629 9.21 -16.14 29.65
N ASN A 630 10.26 -15.40 29.30
CA ASN A 630 10.20 -13.95 29.16
C ASN A 630 9.37 -13.51 27.96
N ILE A 631 9.46 -14.18 26.80
CA ILE A 631 8.60 -13.86 25.65
C ILE A 631 7.12 -14.11 25.97
N PHE A 632 6.79 -15.17 26.73
CA PHE A 632 5.42 -15.39 27.21
C PHE A 632 4.93 -14.29 28.17
N LYS A 633 5.81 -13.80 29.06
CA LYS A 633 5.48 -12.65 29.91
C LYS A 633 5.26 -11.39 29.07
N LEU A 634 6.10 -11.13 28.08
CA LEU A 634 5.98 -9.97 27.20
C LEU A 634 4.66 -9.99 26.42
N VAL A 635 4.30 -11.13 25.81
CA VAL A 635 2.99 -11.31 25.16
C VAL A 635 1.85 -11.10 26.15
N SER A 636 1.97 -11.64 27.37
CA SER A 636 0.93 -11.48 28.39
C SER A 636 0.75 -10.02 28.81
N LEU A 637 1.85 -9.31 29.06
CA LEU A 637 1.85 -7.90 29.47
C LEU A 637 1.34 -6.99 28.34
N SER A 638 1.74 -7.25 27.09
CA SER A 638 1.32 -6.48 25.93
C SER A 638 -0.16 -6.62 25.63
N ASN A 639 -0.73 -7.81 25.86
CA ASN A 639 -2.15 -8.07 25.64
C ASN A 639 -3.05 -7.73 26.84
N THR A 640 -2.49 -7.35 28.00
CA THR A 640 -3.27 -7.05 29.21
C THR A 640 -3.04 -5.64 29.71
N LYS A 641 -1.85 -5.37 30.28
CA LYS A 641 -1.52 -4.11 30.92
C LYS A 641 -1.26 -2.99 29.91
N TYR A 642 -0.61 -3.33 28.80
CA TYR A 642 -0.13 -2.35 27.81
C TYR A 642 -0.89 -2.40 26.48
N PHE A 643 -2.06 -3.05 26.47
CA PHE A 643 -2.90 -3.12 25.27
C PHE A 643 -3.57 -1.78 25.01
N GLU A 644 -3.42 -1.26 23.78
CA GLU A 644 -4.05 -0.01 23.34
C GLU A 644 -4.33 -0.11 21.83
N GLY A 645 -5.45 -0.74 21.47
CA GLY A 645 -5.83 -1.08 20.09
C GLY A 645 -5.00 -2.23 19.49
N VAL A 646 -3.71 -2.28 19.81
CA VAL A 646 -2.77 -3.35 19.49
C VAL A 646 -1.94 -3.70 20.74
N PRO A 647 -1.37 -4.92 20.84
CA PRO A 647 -0.47 -5.26 21.92
C PRO A 647 0.82 -4.44 21.80
N ARG A 648 1.25 -3.77 22.87
CA ARG A 648 2.47 -2.94 22.89
C ARG A 648 3.40 -3.32 24.04
N ILE A 649 4.70 -3.10 23.85
CA ILE A 649 5.72 -3.40 24.86
C ILE A 649 6.54 -2.13 25.08
N PRO A 650 6.40 -1.45 26.23
CA PRO A 650 7.29 -0.35 26.58
C PRO A 650 8.75 -0.81 26.67
N ARG A 651 9.69 0.05 26.27
CA ARG A 651 11.13 -0.29 26.24
C ARG A 651 11.65 -0.77 27.59
N THR A 652 11.30 -0.11 28.69
CA THR A 652 11.72 -0.56 30.04
C THR A 652 11.19 -1.95 30.40
N VAL A 653 10.00 -2.31 29.91
CA VAL A 653 9.40 -3.64 30.12
C VAL A 653 10.13 -4.69 29.30
N LEU A 654 10.50 -4.36 28.05
CA LEU A 654 11.34 -5.21 27.22
C LEU A 654 12.70 -5.45 27.90
N ASP A 655 13.38 -4.39 28.33
CA ASP A 655 14.69 -4.48 28.97
C ASP A 655 14.66 -5.31 30.25
N ALA A 656 13.63 -5.13 31.09
CA ALA A 656 13.44 -5.93 32.30
C ALA A 656 13.24 -7.43 32.01
N HIS A 657 12.86 -7.80 30.79
CA HIS A 657 12.63 -9.18 30.34
C HIS A 657 13.59 -9.62 29.23
N ARG A 658 14.65 -8.84 28.95
CA ARG A 658 15.58 -9.10 27.83
C ARG A 658 16.47 -10.32 28.05
N GLU A 659 16.64 -10.77 29.29
CA GLU A 659 17.45 -11.94 29.60
C GLU A 659 16.97 -13.17 28.83
N GLY A 660 17.89 -13.80 28.09
CA GLY A 660 17.59 -14.99 27.28
C GLY A 660 16.93 -14.70 25.94
N LEU A 661 16.79 -13.43 25.55
CA LEU A 661 16.29 -13.00 24.25
C LEU A 661 17.43 -12.46 23.38
N ILE A 662 17.21 -12.44 22.06
CA ILE A 662 18.05 -11.77 21.06
C ILE A 662 17.13 -10.80 20.32
N LEU A 663 17.53 -9.53 20.20
CA LEU A 663 16.73 -8.46 19.64
C LEU A 663 17.26 -8.02 18.26
N GLY A 664 16.37 -7.96 17.27
CA GLY A 664 16.63 -7.47 15.91
C GLY A 664 15.91 -6.17 15.62
N SER A 665 16.45 -5.41 14.67
CA SER A 665 15.88 -4.12 14.25
C SER A 665 14.57 -4.23 13.48
N ALA A 666 14.18 -5.44 13.05
CA ALA A 666 12.98 -5.72 12.26
C ALA A 666 12.91 -4.96 10.91
N CYS A 667 11.70 -4.71 10.45
CA CYS A 667 11.40 -4.28 9.09
C CYS A 667 11.51 -2.76 8.89
N SER A 668 10.91 -2.25 7.82
CA SER A 668 10.86 -0.82 7.49
C SER A 668 10.18 0.05 8.56
N GLU A 669 9.36 -0.54 9.42
CA GLU A 669 8.74 0.11 10.59
C GLU A 669 9.62 0.03 11.85
N GLY A 670 10.83 -0.52 11.73
CA GLY A 670 11.84 -0.61 12.78
C GLY A 670 12.52 0.73 13.07
N GLU A 671 13.09 0.85 14.27
CA GLU A 671 13.73 2.08 14.74
C GLU A 671 15.00 2.43 13.94
N VAL A 672 15.81 1.42 13.62
CA VAL A 672 17.06 1.60 12.86
C VAL A 672 16.77 2.06 11.44
N PHE A 673 15.80 1.45 10.76
CA PHE A 673 15.43 1.83 9.39
C PHE A 673 14.90 3.27 9.35
N ASP A 674 14.02 3.64 10.29
CA ASP A 674 13.52 5.01 10.42
C ASP A 674 14.64 6.02 10.64
N ALA A 675 15.61 5.70 11.51
CA ALA A 675 16.78 6.55 11.73
C ALA A 675 17.65 6.70 10.48
N VAL A 676 17.90 5.62 9.72
CA VAL A 676 18.67 5.70 8.46
C VAL A 676 18.00 6.64 7.46
N VAL A 677 16.68 6.54 7.31
CA VAL A 677 15.91 7.32 6.33
C VAL A 677 15.77 8.79 6.75
N SER A 678 15.57 9.05 8.05
CA SER A 678 15.27 10.40 8.55
C SER A 678 16.50 11.20 9.00
N GLN A 679 17.43 10.55 9.69
CA GLN A 679 18.54 11.19 10.41
C GLN A 679 19.93 10.76 9.89
N GLY A 680 20.00 9.69 9.11
CA GLY A 680 21.21 9.17 8.48
C GLY A 680 21.92 8.07 9.22
N VAL A 681 23.04 7.64 8.64
CA VAL A 681 23.77 6.44 9.06
C VAL A 681 24.36 6.59 10.46
N ASP A 682 24.96 7.74 10.80
CA ASP A 682 25.60 7.91 12.12
C ASP A 682 24.58 7.88 13.26
N ALA A 683 23.43 8.54 13.09
CA ALA A 683 22.32 8.45 14.02
C ALA A 683 21.77 7.02 14.13
N ALA A 684 21.61 6.33 12.99
CA ALA A 684 21.18 4.95 12.96
C ALA A 684 22.18 3.99 13.63
N VAL A 685 23.48 4.26 13.56
CA VAL A 685 24.51 3.48 14.27
C VAL A 685 24.34 3.60 15.78
N GLU A 686 24.01 4.79 16.30
CA GLU A 686 23.73 4.95 17.73
C GLU A 686 22.48 4.16 18.15
N VAL A 687 21.41 4.21 17.35
CA VAL A 687 20.19 3.40 17.58
C VAL A 687 20.49 1.90 17.48
N ALA A 688 21.28 1.48 16.50
CA ALA A 688 21.63 0.09 16.24
C ALA A 688 22.36 -0.58 17.40
N LYS A 689 23.09 0.18 18.24
CA LYS A 689 23.76 -0.36 19.44
C LYS A 689 22.81 -1.01 20.43
N TYR A 690 21.53 -0.63 20.41
CA TYR A 690 20.52 -1.25 21.26
C TYR A 690 20.12 -2.65 20.77
N TYR A 691 20.40 -3.02 19.52
CA TYR A 691 19.99 -4.28 18.90
C TYR A 691 21.15 -5.28 18.83
N ASP A 692 20.84 -6.57 18.93
CA ASP A 692 21.82 -7.67 18.85
C ASP A 692 22.15 -8.04 17.40
N PHE A 693 21.24 -7.78 16.47
CA PHE A 693 21.45 -7.91 15.03
C PHE A 693 20.60 -6.90 14.26
N ILE A 694 20.99 -6.68 12.99
CA ILE A 694 20.32 -5.75 12.08
C ILE A 694 19.72 -6.55 10.93
N GLU A 695 18.45 -6.29 10.67
CA GLU A 695 17.68 -6.65 9.49
C GLU A 695 17.56 -5.43 8.59
#